data_AF-A0AA51N8J9-F1
#
_entry.id   AF-A0AA51N8J9-F1
#
_cell.length_a   1.000
_cell.length_b   1.000
_cell.length_c   1.000
_cell.angle_alpha   90.00
_cell.angle_beta   90.00
_cell.angle_gamma   90.00
#
_symmetry.space_group_name_H-M   'P 1'
#
loop_
_entity.id
_entity.type
_entity.pdbx_description
1 polymer ?
#
loop_
_entity_poly.entity_id
_entity_poly.type
_entity_poly.pdbx_seq_one_letter_code
_entity_poly.pdbx_strand_id
1 'polypeptide(L)'
;MIVTMDLFGQNLNSTNESTLKRLLQESDKNWHNDIPKAQKAARKAFHMLKNETNPKLKAETYRQYGISFYSDLKYDSAIYYYEKATKIAIENDLEIYKYLSTTTSAMEKTGRFMDAITMIDKRIDRVETSTIELFNLLMFKLSASISIGLTEKSDSIIQVAESLVQNIDSENSLRTLNKLKGRYYHLTAQYDKSDSIFYQLLEYYQNSNNQMDIAELNLLLAETAMEISQYNKSSDLLIKSQAIYDSLGYEFGQANIHLFKGILLSWMGNYNDASDYIFKSLEVFEKSKNRNAIMIAYYELGWIFHSMKMEERAKKYLNLSLNIARNINNIKYMGNVHNAYGSLYTDLEKYDSAILHFDSAILYSNKTLSLASMSAAKFNKAVVLEKLGENKEALNLYRFSYKVDEKLENTIGLIEGEWVLGEYFMKMNQYDSAQYYFNLGEKHAIDLDEKYFLLKIYEAQANLYTIKNMHKTASEYLLKALKTQQILSEENKTLELATLETTYDLKNKEKELALLNLQKKNNEQIIALNQKTIDSQRNTLIVLAIGIILLIILSYIIFRYLKVKTKTNLQLRELNNQIQEKQEEILAQSEELKEANDQVHELNQFLEKRVKERTLALEDALSELDHFFYRASHDFRGPLTTLMGLVGISKGYNLSEDASKLFNQVDLTVKKLDGMVKKLQAVSFLGDFENLKSPQTLEMEKEINQIADEVIKTKSIDGVKYNYDLRINSSVKSVLFYPVILQICLSNLIENSLVFNKSDKIEITIDAKVKDDHLILSVKDNGIGISEDIQEEVFHMFKRTSQTSTGNGLGLYLVKKATNKLNGEIQLKSDTRNGSTFTLIFPLTGIEPNSKRVSKKIHISEY
;
A
#
# COMPACT_ATOMS: atom_id res chain seq x y z
N MET A 1 54.30 -33.69 36.20
CA MET A 1 53.85 -34.44 35.01
C MET A 1 52.77 -33.60 34.35
N ILE A 2 53.15 -32.71 33.44
CA ILE A 2 53.26 -32.94 31.99
C ILE A 2 51.88 -32.93 31.33
N VAL A 3 51.62 -31.81 30.64
CA VAL A 3 50.93 -31.67 29.34
C VAL A 3 49.45 -32.08 29.29
N THR A 4 48.56 -31.09 29.18
CA THR A 4 47.57 -30.92 28.10
C THR A 4 46.54 -29.87 28.51
N MET A 5 46.73 -28.60 28.13
CA MET A 5 45.63 -27.63 27.98
C MET A 5 46.13 -26.37 27.25
N ASP A 6 46.66 -26.57 26.04
CA ASP A 6 47.17 -25.48 25.18
C ASP A 6 46.56 -25.52 23.77
N LEU A 7 45.34 -26.04 23.61
CA LEU A 7 44.73 -26.29 22.29
C LEU A 7 43.37 -25.63 22.02
N PHE A 8 42.91 -24.70 22.86
CA PHE A 8 41.63 -23.99 22.61
C PHE A 8 41.75 -22.48 22.33
N GLY A 9 42.97 -21.92 22.30
CA GLY A 9 43.21 -20.52 21.93
C GLY A 9 43.29 -20.24 20.42
N GLN A 10 43.50 -21.25 19.58
CA GLN A 10 43.78 -21.04 18.14
C GLN A 10 42.60 -21.32 17.18
N ASN A 11 41.44 -21.80 17.65
CA ASN A 11 40.34 -22.22 16.76
C ASN A 11 39.13 -21.27 16.65
N LEU A 12 39.08 -20.18 17.43
CA LEU A 12 38.01 -19.18 17.33
C LEU A 12 38.27 -18.10 16.27
N ASN A 13 39.53 -17.83 15.94
CA ASN A 13 39.89 -16.88 14.87
C ASN A 13 39.78 -17.52 13.47
N SER A 14 40.12 -18.80 13.32
CA SER A 14 40.12 -19.51 12.02
C SER A 14 38.70 -19.71 11.43
N THR A 15 37.69 -19.90 12.28
CA THR A 15 36.28 -20.05 11.89
C THR A 15 35.65 -18.72 11.46
N ASN A 16 36.05 -17.60 12.07
CA ASN A 16 35.61 -16.26 11.66
C ASN A 16 36.27 -15.81 10.35
N GLU A 17 37.58 -16.07 10.18
CA GLU A 17 38.31 -15.70 8.96
C GLU A 17 37.80 -16.48 7.72
N SER A 18 37.57 -17.78 7.85
CA SER A 18 37.02 -18.63 6.78
C SER A 18 35.61 -18.21 6.38
N THR A 19 34.76 -17.87 7.36
CA THR A 19 33.41 -17.36 7.11
C THR A 19 33.45 -16.00 6.41
N LEU A 20 34.34 -15.10 6.83
CA LEU A 20 34.54 -13.79 6.21
C LEU A 20 35.00 -13.92 4.75
N LYS A 21 35.99 -14.78 4.47
CA LYS A 21 36.45 -15.09 3.10
C LYS A 21 35.29 -15.57 2.21
N ARG A 22 34.46 -16.48 2.72
CA ARG A 22 33.29 -16.98 1.99
C ARG A 22 32.28 -15.87 1.69
N LEU A 23 32.01 -14.98 2.64
CA LEU A 23 31.09 -13.85 2.43
C LEU A 23 31.64 -12.85 1.41
N LEU A 24 32.94 -12.58 1.42
CA LEU A 24 33.57 -11.70 0.43
C LEU A 24 33.52 -12.32 -0.98
N GLN A 25 33.79 -13.61 -1.12
CA GLN A 25 33.65 -14.34 -2.38
C GLN A 25 32.19 -14.37 -2.87
N GLU A 26 31.23 -14.57 -1.95
CA GLU A 26 29.80 -14.52 -2.27
C GLU A 26 29.40 -13.12 -2.73
N SER A 27 29.89 -12.06 -2.08
CA SER A 27 29.66 -10.67 -2.50
C SER A 27 30.20 -10.45 -3.92
N ASP A 28 31.47 -10.76 -4.14
CA ASP A 28 32.17 -10.49 -5.40
C ASP A 28 31.53 -11.21 -6.60
N LYS A 29 31.14 -12.48 -6.43
CA LYS A 29 30.49 -13.29 -7.47
C LYS A 29 29.10 -12.78 -7.86
N ASN A 30 28.38 -12.15 -6.93
CA ASN A 30 26.98 -11.78 -7.13
C ASN A 30 26.79 -10.33 -7.61
N TRP A 31 27.80 -9.45 -7.61
CA TRP A 31 27.62 -8.06 -8.04
C TRP A 31 27.03 -7.90 -9.44
N HIS A 32 27.35 -8.82 -10.35
CA HIS A 32 26.90 -8.79 -11.74
C HIS A 32 25.61 -9.59 -11.99
N ASN A 33 25.15 -10.39 -11.02
CA ASN A 33 24.07 -11.36 -11.22
C ASN A 33 22.89 -11.18 -10.24
N ASP A 34 23.17 -10.79 -9.00
CA ASP A 34 22.21 -10.66 -7.90
C ASP A 34 22.72 -9.60 -6.89
N ILE A 35 22.48 -8.32 -7.21
CA ILE A 35 22.90 -7.18 -6.40
C ILE A 35 22.38 -7.30 -4.95
N PRO A 36 21.09 -7.59 -4.68
CA PRO A 36 20.60 -7.74 -3.30
C PRO A 36 21.36 -8.80 -2.49
N LYS A 37 21.70 -9.93 -3.11
CA LYS A 37 22.49 -10.99 -2.46
C LYS A 37 23.93 -10.55 -2.21
N ALA A 38 24.57 -9.88 -3.17
CA ALA A 38 25.90 -9.32 -2.99
C ALA A 38 25.94 -8.32 -1.82
N GLN A 39 24.98 -7.39 -1.78
CA GLN A 39 24.84 -6.42 -0.70
C GLN A 39 24.64 -7.08 0.67
N LYS A 40 23.82 -8.13 0.74
CA LYS A 40 23.60 -8.89 1.99
C LYS A 40 24.88 -9.57 2.46
N ALA A 41 25.66 -10.15 1.55
CA ALA A 41 26.95 -10.75 1.87
C ALA A 41 27.98 -9.70 2.33
N ALA A 42 28.10 -8.57 1.63
CA ALA A 42 28.98 -7.46 1.99
C ALA A 42 28.65 -6.86 3.38
N ARG A 43 27.37 -6.65 3.68
CA ARG A 43 26.91 -6.16 5.01
C ARG A 43 27.27 -7.14 6.12
N LYS A 44 27.05 -8.43 5.91
CA LYS A 44 27.42 -9.47 6.88
C LYS A 44 28.94 -9.50 7.11
N ALA A 45 29.72 -9.45 6.03
CA ALA A 45 31.18 -9.36 6.12
C ALA A 45 31.62 -8.15 6.95
N PHE A 46 31.02 -6.98 6.70
CA PHE A 46 31.32 -5.75 7.45
C PHE A 46 30.99 -5.85 8.95
N HIS A 47 29.88 -6.49 9.34
CA HIS A 47 29.56 -6.70 10.76
C HIS A 47 30.57 -7.60 11.49
N MET A 48 31.23 -8.50 10.77
CA MET A 48 32.25 -9.40 11.32
C MET A 48 33.64 -8.74 11.43
N LEU A 49 33.82 -7.53 10.89
CA LEU A 49 35.11 -6.83 10.81
C LEU A 49 35.72 -6.48 12.17
N LYS A 50 34.91 -6.35 13.25
CA LYS A 50 35.37 -5.88 14.57
C LYS A 50 36.53 -6.71 15.16
N ASN A 51 36.58 -8.01 14.85
CA ASN A 51 37.56 -8.93 15.42
C ASN A 51 38.63 -9.40 14.42
N GLU A 52 38.56 -8.95 13.16
CA GLU A 52 39.54 -9.33 12.13
C GLU A 52 40.86 -8.56 12.35
N THR A 53 42.01 -9.19 12.14
CA THR A 53 43.33 -8.54 12.21
C THR A 53 44.03 -8.50 10.86
N ASN A 54 43.65 -9.37 9.92
CA ASN A 54 44.22 -9.45 8.57
C ASN A 54 43.92 -8.17 7.75
N PRO A 55 44.96 -7.38 7.39
CA PRO A 55 44.77 -6.14 6.64
C PRO A 55 44.12 -6.33 5.26
N LYS A 56 44.42 -7.43 4.57
CA LYS A 56 43.86 -7.75 3.24
C LYS A 56 42.36 -7.99 3.31
N LEU A 57 41.90 -8.76 4.30
CA LEU A 57 40.47 -9.00 4.51
C LEU A 57 39.75 -7.73 4.96
N LYS A 58 40.40 -6.88 5.76
CA LYS A 58 39.84 -5.58 6.15
C LYS A 58 39.63 -4.67 4.96
N ALA A 59 40.67 -4.47 4.14
CA ALA A 59 40.61 -3.62 2.96
C ALA A 59 39.53 -4.13 1.99
N GLU A 60 39.51 -5.43 1.71
CA GLU A 60 38.50 -6.02 0.82
C GLU A 60 37.09 -5.90 1.40
N THR A 61 36.89 -6.07 2.70
CA THR A 61 35.57 -5.89 3.33
C THR A 61 35.07 -4.45 3.22
N TYR A 62 35.93 -3.47 3.50
CA TYR A 62 35.59 -2.07 3.30
C TYR A 62 35.28 -1.76 1.84
N ARG A 63 36.04 -2.33 0.89
CA ARG A 63 35.78 -2.19 -0.55
C ARG A 63 34.42 -2.79 -0.92
N GLN A 64 34.15 -4.04 -0.58
CA GLN A 64 32.87 -4.71 -0.87
C GLN A 64 31.69 -4.00 -0.23
N TYR A 65 31.85 -3.49 1.00
CA TYR A 65 30.82 -2.69 1.64
C TYR A 65 30.62 -1.33 0.95
N GLY A 66 31.70 -0.69 0.50
CA GLY A 66 31.64 0.49 -0.36
C GLY A 66 30.89 0.23 -1.68
N ILE A 67 31.11 -0.91 -2.34
CA ILE A 67 30.37 -1.30 -3.55
C ILE A 67 28.86 -1.38 -3.27
N SER A 68 28.45 -1.81 -2.07
CA SER A 68 27.02 -1.82 -1.71
C SER A 68 26.37 -0.44 -1.67
N PHE A 69 27.10 0.59 -1.24
CA PHE A 69 26.63 1.97 -1.31
C PHE A 69 26.70 2.52 -2.73
N TYR A 70 27.74 2.13 -3.47
CA TYR A 70 27.91 2.53 -4.86
C TYR A 70 26.74 2.03 -5.73
N SER A 71 26.33 0.77 -5.55
CA SER A 71 25.18 0.18 -6.27
C SER A 71 23.84 0.84 -5.87
N ASP A 72 23.74 1.39 -4.66
CA ASP A 72 22.59 2.17 -4.18
C ASP A 72 22.65 3.66 -4.61
N LEU A 73 23.61 4.06 -5.45
CA LEU A 73 23.86 5.47 -5.83
C LEU A 73 24.10 6.38 -4.61
N LYS A 74 24.72 5.84 -3.55
CA LYS A 74 25.14 6.55 -2.32
C LYS A 74 26.64 6.78 -2.36
N TYR A 75 27.08 7.53 -3.36
CA TYR A 75 28.50 7.68 -3.67
C TYR A 75 29.34 8.28 -2.56
N ASP A 76 28.84 9.25 -1.79
CA ASP A 76 29.59 9.82 -0.65
C ASP A 76 29.92 8.76 0.41
N SER A 77 28.95 7.86 0.70
CA SER A 77 29.18 6.72 1.58
C SER A 77 30.13 5.71 0.95
N ALA A 78 30.00 5.43 -0.35
CA ALA A 78 30.89 4.53 -1.07
C ALA A 78 32.34 5.04 -1.03
N ILE A 79 32.57 6.31 -1.36
CA ILE A 79 33.87 6.98 -1.33
C ILE A 79 34.47 6.91 0.08
N TYR A 80 33.70 7.17 1.14
CA TYR A 80 34.18 7.05 2.52
C TYR A 80 34.74 5.65 2.84
N TYR A 81 34.03 4.59 2.45
CA TYR A 81 34.50 3.22 2.69
C TYR A 81 35.64 2.82 1.75
N TYR A 82 35.63 3.29 0.50
CA TYR A 82 36.73 3.10 -0.43
C TYR A 82 38.01 3.79 0.05
N GLU A 83 37.94 5.02 0.55
CA GLU A 83 39.08 5.73 1.16
C GLU A 83 39.65 4.95 2.35
N LYS A 84 38.79 4.35 3.19
CA LYS A 84 39.24 3.46 4.27
C LYS A 84 39.95 2.22 3.73
N ALA A 85 39.41 1.58 2.70
CA ALA A 85 40.03 0.43 2.06
C ALA A 85 41.40 0.81 1.47
N THR A 86 41.48 1.92 0.72
CA THR A 86 42.71 2.46 0.14
C THR A 86 43.73 2.82 1.22
N LYS A 87 43.31 3.42 2.33
CA LYS A 87 44.20 3.75 3.46
C LYS A 87 44.84 2.48 4.05
N ILE A 88 44.04 1.45 4.34
CA ILE A 88 44.53 0.18 4.86
C ILE A 88 45.46 -0.49 3.85
N ALA A 89 45.10 -0.47 2.57
CA ALA A 89 45.92 -1.03 1.51
C ALA A 89 47.31 -0.38 1.45
N ILE A 90 47.39 0.95 1.60
CA ILE A 90 48.65 1.69 1.55
C ILE A 90 49.48 1.54 2.83
N GLU A 91 48.84 1.46 4.01
CA GLU A 91 49.55 1.25 5.28
C GLU A 91 50.17 -0.14 5.39
N ASN A 92 49.80 -1.07 4.50
CA ASN A 92 50.22 -2.47 4.54
C ASN A 92 50.73 -2.98 3.17
N ASP A 93 51.05 -2.08 2.24
CA ASP A 93 51.58 -2.37 0.89
C ASP A 93 50.80 -3.48 0.13
N LEU A 94 49.47 -3.38 0.12
CA LEU A 94 48.56 -4.32 -0.53
C LEU A 94 48.04 -3.77 -1.86
N GLU A 95 48.20 -4.48 -2.99
CA GLU A 95 47.54 -4.24 -4.31
C GLU A 95 47.01 -2.79 -4.50
N ILE A 96 47.88 -1.78 -4.30
CA ILE A 96 47.44 -0.40 -3.99
C ILE A 96 46.59 0.16 -5.12
N TYR A 97 46.98 -0.15 -6.35
CA TYR A 97 46.25 0.20 -7.57
C TYR A 97 44.77 -0.23 -7.53
N LYS A 98 44.47 -1.46 -7.10
CA LYS A 98 43.10 -2.01 -7.08
C LYS A 98 42.17 -1.15 -6.21
N TYR A 99 42.63 -0.75 -5.03
CA TYR A 99 41.83 0.06 -4.11
C TYR A 99 41.80 1.52 -4.54
N LEU A 100 42.94 2.06 -4.98
CA LEU A 100 43.04 3.45 -5.41
C LEU A 100 42.17 3.72 -6.64
N SER A 101 42.23 2.87 -7.67
CA SER A 101 41.41 2.99 -8.89
C SER A 101 39.91 2.94 -8.61
N THR A 102 39.47 2.09 -7.68
CA THR A 102 38.05 2.01 -7.27
C THR A 102 37.58 3.32 -6.65
N THR A 103 38.38 3.89 -5.72
CA THR A 103 38.06 5.15 -5.05
C THR A 103 38.06 6.32 -6.03
N THR A 104 39.08 6.41 -6.88
CA THR A 104 39.22 7.47 -7.90
C THR A 104 38.08 7.42 -8.91
N SER A 105 37.74 6.24 -9.42
CA SER A 105 36.62 6.07 -10.37
C SER A 105 35.28 6.52 -9.76
N ALA A 106 35.05 6.24 -8.47
CA ALA A 106 33.86 6.71 -7.77
C ALA A 106 33.85 8.24 -7.61
N MET A 107 35.00 8.85 -7.28
CA MET A 107 35.15 10.30 -7.20
C MET A 107 34.87 10.97 -8.56
N GLU A 108 35.44 10.46 -9.66
CA GLU A 108 35.21 10.98 -11.01
C GLU A 108 33.73 10.92 -11.42
N LYS A 109 33.04 9.80 -11.15
CA LYS A 109 31.61 9.68 -11.44
C LYS A 109 30.73 10.68 -10.68
N THR A 110 31.19 11.16 -9.53
CA THR A 110 30.50 12.21 -8.76
C THR A 110 30.94 13.63 -9.11
N GLY A 111 31.89 13.79 -10.04
CA GLY A 111 32.47 15.08 -10.40
C GLY A 111 33.55 15.60 -9.44
N ARG A 112 34.01 14.79 -8.47
CA ARG A 112 35.05 15.16 -7.49
C ARG A 112 36.47 14.98 -8.05
N PHE A 113 36.72 15.58 -9.22
CA PHE A 113 37.96 15.40 -9.98
C PHE A 113 39.21 15.89 -9.24
N MET A 114 39.12 17.02 -8.53
CA MET A 114 40.28 17.55 -7.78
C MET A 114 40.67 16.64 -6.59
N ASP A 115 39.69 16.01 -5.96
CA ASP A 115 39.92 15.04 -4.88
C ASP A 115 40.58 13.78 -5.43
N ALA A 116 40.13 13.30 -6.59
CA ALA A 116 40.74 12.20 -7.32
C ALA A 116 42.21 12.49 -7.66
N ILE A 117 42.50 13.67 -8.23
CA ILE A 117 43.87 14.10 -8.55
C ILE A 117 44.74 14.16 -7.28
N THR A 118 44.26 14.81 -6.23
CA THR A 118 44.99 14.94 -4.95
C THR A 118 45.27 13.58 -4.33
N MET A 119 44.32 12.66 -4.44
CA MET A 119 44.44 11.31 -3.92
C MET A 119 45.50 10.52 -4.67
N ILE A 120 45.52 10.61 -6.01
CA ILE A 120 46.56 10.01 -6.86
C ILE A 120 47.92 10.63 -6.52
N ASP A 121 48.05 11.95 -6.54
CA ASP A 121 49.33 12.66 -6.33
C ASP A 121 50.01 12.27 -5.01
N LYS A 122 49.24 12.10 -3.93
CA LYS A 122 49.79 11.71 -2.62
C LYS A 122 50.33 10.28 -2.56
N ARG A 123 49.99 9.43 -3.54
CA ARG A 123 50.08 7.97 -3.40
C ARG A 123 50.65 7.26 -4.63
N ILE A 124 50.81 7.98 -5.74
CA ILE A 124 51.29 7.41 -7.01
C ILE A 124 52.69 6.80 -6.87
N ASP A 125 53.56 7.41 -6.06
CA ASP A 125 54.93 6.92 -5.80
C ASP A 125 54.96 5.59 -5.02
N ARG A 126 53.84 5.20 -4.38
CA ARG A 126 53.73 3.96 -3.59
C ARG A 126 53.16 2.79 -4.39
N VAL A 127 52.80 2.99 -5.65
CA VAL A 127 52.26 1.92 -6.48
C VAL A 127 53.42 1.06 -6.95
N GLU A 128 53.55 -0.15 -6.40
CA GLU A 128 54.68 -1.05 -6.69
C GLU A 128 54.69 -1.52 -8.16
N THR A 129 55.79 -1.22 -8.85
CA THR A 129 56.44 -2.02 -9.91
C THR A 129 55.74 -2.31 -11.25
N SER A 130 54.45 -2.04 -11.45
CA SER A 130 53.79 -2.34 -12.72
C SER A 130 53.59 -1.10 -13.61
N THR A 131 54.30 -1.04 -14.75
CA THR A 131 54.20 0.06 -15.74
C THR A 131 52.75 0.33 -16.17
N ILE A 132 51.93 -0.73 -16.28
CA ILE A 132 50.51 -0.64 -16.65
C ILE A 132 49.64 -0.02 -15.53
N GLU A 133 49.92 -0.30 -14.26
CA GLU A 133 49.16 0.26 -13.14
C GLU A 133 49.42 1.76 -12.98
N LEU A 134 50.69 2.15 -13.11
CA LEU A 134 51.08 3.56 -13.15
C LEU A 134 50.40 4.28 -14.30
N PHE A 135 50.45 3.70 -15.51
CA PHE A 135 49.79 4.23 -16.69
C PHE A 135 48.28 4.43 -16.47
N ASN A 136 47.58 3.42 -15.94
CA ASN A 136 46.14 3.52 -15.69
C ASN A 136 45.79 4.62 -14.67
N LEU A 137 46.60 4.81 -13.62
CA LEU A 137 46.42 5.93 -12.69
C LEU A 137 46.66 7.28 -13.34
N LEU A 138 47.65 7.38 -14.23
CA LEU A 138 47.86 8.57 -15.03
C LEU A 138 46.67 8.84 -15.96
N MET A 139 46.01 7.82 -16.51
CA MET A 139 44.80 8.01 -17.34
C MET A 139 43.63 8.57 -16.53
N PHE A 140 43.39 8.08 -15.31
CA PHE A 140 42.40 8.71 -14.40
C PHE A 140 42.79 10.15 -14.09
N LYS A 141 44.05 10.38 -13.69
CA LYS A 141 44.55 11.73 -13.40
C LYS A 141 44.40 12.68 -14.59
N LEU A 142 44.66 12.21 -15.81
CA LEU A 142 44.50 12.96 -17.05
C LEU A 142 43.03 13.27 -17.32
N SER A 143 42.16 12.26 -17.26
CA SER A 143 40.70 12.43 -17.41
C SER A 143 40.14 13.46 -16.42
N ALA A 144 40.52 13.36 -15.15
CA ALA A 144 40.16 14.32 -14.12
C ALA A 144 40.71 15.72 -14.41
N SER A 145 41.99 15.82 -14.80
CA SER A 145 42.65 17.11 -15.11
C SER A 145 42.00 17.83 -16.29
N ILE A 146 41.66 17.10 -17.36
CA ILE A 146 40.90 17.61 -18.51
C ILE A 146 39.52 18.11 -18.05
N SER A 147 38.83 17.35 -17.20
CA SER A 147 37.46 17.66 -16.76
C SER A 147 37.35 18.94 -15.91
N ILE A 148 38.43 19.34 -15.21
CA ILE A 148 38.50 20.60 -14.46
C ILE A 148 39.33 21.69 -15.16
N GLY A 149 39.82 21.42 -16.38
CA GLY A 149 40.51 22.38 -17.23
C GLY A 149 42.00 22.60 -16.95
N LEU A 150 42.68 21.75 -16.18
CA LEU A 150 44.12 21.92 -15.88
C LEU A 150 44.99 21.56 -17.09
N THR A 151 45.24 22.52 -17.98
CA THR A 151 45.86 22.29 -19.29
C THR A 151 47.33 21.84 -19.20
N GLU A 152 48.19 22.58 -18.49
CA GLU A 152 49.62 22.26 -18.35
C GLU A 152 49.84 20.91 -17.66
N LYS A 153 49.05 20.63 -16.62
CA LYS A 153 49.07 19.35 -15.92
C LYS A 153 48.65 18.20 -16.84
N SER A 154 47.65 18.43 -17.69
CA SER A 154 47.19 17.43 -18.67
C SER A 154 48.28 17.16 -19.71
N ASP A 155 48.92 18.19 -20.25
CA ASP A 155 50.03 18.07 -21.21
C ASP A 155 51.22 17.29 -20.63
N SER A 156 51.63 17.65 -19.40
CA SER A 156 52.70 16.95 -18.68
C SER A 156 52.38 15.47 -18.48
N ILE A 157 51.13 15.14 -18.15
CA ILE A 157 50.70 13.74 -18.00
C ILE A 157 50.69 13.01 -19.35
N ILE A 158 50.26 13.67 -20.44
CA ILE A 158 50.27 13.10 -21.79
C ILE A 158 51.70 12.73 -22.19
N GLN A 159 52.67 13.64 -22.03
CA GLN A 159 54.08 13.38 -22.38
C GLN A 159 54.65 12.16 -21.62
N VAL A 160 54.37 12.06 -20.32
CA VAL A 160 54.79 10.90 -19.51
C VAL A 160 54.07 9.63 -19.98
N ALA A 161 52.75 9.69 -20.21
CA ALA A 161 51.97 8.54 -20.64
C ALA A 161 52.38 8.01 -22.03
N GLU A 162 52.79 8.89 -22.95
CA GLU A 162 53.34 8.51 -24.27
C GLU A 162 54.65 7.71 -24.12
N SER A 163 55.53 8.12 -23.21
CA SER A 163 56.76 7.37 -22.93
C SER A 163 56.48 6.00 -22.29
N LEU A 164 55.47 5.91 -21.43
CA LEU A 164 55.10 4.67 -20.74
C LEU A 164 54.40 3.70 -21.69
N VAL A 165 53.50 4.18 -22.54
CA VAL A 165 52.70 3.32 -23.43
C VAL A 165 53.56 2.62 -24.48
N GLN A 166 54.69 3.22 -24.89
CA GLN A 166 55.67 2.56 -25.78
C GLN A 166 56.28 1.30 -25.14
N ASN A 167 56.37 1.26 -23.81
CA ASN A 167 56.90 0.14 -23.05
C ASN A 167 55.80 -0.84 -22.58
N ILE A 168 54.54 -0.51 -22.82
CA ILE A 168 53.39 -1.34 -22.50
C ILE A 168 52.93 -1.98 -23.81
N ASP A 169 53.08 -3.30 -23.93
CA ASP A 169 52.56 -4.06 -25.08
C ASP A 169 51.03 -4.22 -24.97
N SER A 170 50.30 -3.10 -25.06
CA SER A 170 48.85 -3.04 -24.93
C SER A 170 48.28 -1.96 -25.82
N GLU A 171 47.73 -2.37 -26.96
CA GLU A 171 47.03 -1.45 -27.84
C GLU A 171 45.83 -0.76 -27.15
N ASN A 172 45.20 -1.41 -26.17
CA ASN A 172 44.13 -0.80 -25.36
C ASN A 172 44.61 0.42 -24.58
N SER A 173 45.85 0.38 -24.09
CA SER A 173 46.45 1.50 -23.36
C SER A 173 46.67 2.68 -24.32
N LEU A 174 47.19 2.42 -25.52
CA LEU A 174 47.38 3.44 -26.55
C LEU A 174 46.04 4.08 -26.96
N ARG A 175 44.99 3.28 -27.14
CA ARG A 175 43.64 3.79 -27.47
C ARG A 175 43.06 4.67 -26.36
N THR A 176 43.25 4.28 -25.10
CA THR A 176 42.79 5.07 -23.94
C THR A 176 43.50 6.42 -23.89
N LEU A 177 44.82 6.43 -24.09
CA LEU A 177 45.61 7.66 -24.16
C LEU A 177 45.15 8.55 -25.32
N ASN A 178 44.98 7.98 -26.52
CA ASN A 178 44.54 8.74 -27.70
C ASN A 178 43.15 9.35 -27.49
N LYS A 179 42.20 8.62 -26.88
CA LYS A 179 40.87 9.17 -26.56
C LYS A 179 40.97 10.38 -25.63
N LEU A 180 41.79 10.32 -24.59
CA LEU A 180 42.02 11.44 -23.68
C LEU A 180 42.81 12.58 -24.33
N LYS A 181 43.77 12.27 -25.20
CA LYS A 181 44.53 13.26 -25.98
C LYS A 181 43.63 14.03 -26.94
N GLY A 182 42.70 13.36 -27.62
CA GLY A 182 41.67 14.01 -28.43
C GLY A 182 40.82 14.98 -27.61
N ARG A 183 40.38 14.57 -26.40
CA ARG A 183 39.64 15.46 -25.46
C ARG A 183 40.48 16.64 -24.96
N TYR A 184 41.79 16.44 -24.76
CA TYR A 184 42.72 17.52 -24.41
C TYR A 184 42.88 18.53 -25.55
N TYR A 185 42.99 18.06 -26.80
CA TYR A 185 43.04 18.96 -27.96
C TYR A 185 41.76 19.73 -28.15
N HIS A 186 40.60 19.09 -27.97
CA HIS A 186 39.31 19.79 -27.93
C HIS A 186 39.30 20.88 -26.85
N LEU A 187 39.69 20.55 -25.61
CA LEU A 187 39.76 21.51 -24.49
C LEU A 187 40.69 22.71 -24.77
N THR A 188 41.72 22.51 -25.60
CA THR A 188 42.72 23.54 -25.95
C THR A 188 42.43 24.21 -27.30
N ALA A 189 41.22 24.05 -27.84
CA ALA A 189 40.75 24.60 -29.11
C ALA A 189 41.53 24.15 -30.36
N GLN A 190 42.25 23.02 -30.26
CA GLN A 190 42.95 22.39 -31.38
C GLN A 190 42.02 21.35 -32.05
N TYR A 191 40.90 21.83 -32.60
CA TYR A 191 39.79 21.00 -33.07
C TYR A 191 40.21 20.04 -34.19
N ASP A 192 41.05 20.45 -35.13
CA ASP A 192 41.54 19.59 -36.23
C ASP A 192 42.32 18.38 -35.71
N LYS A 193 43.17 18.58 -34.71
CA LYS A 193 43.94 17.49 -34.06
C LYS A 193 43.01 16.58 -33.27
N SER A 194 41.97 17.14 -32.65
CA SER A 194 40.95 16.39 -31.93
C SER A 194 40.15 15.48 -32.89
N ASP A 195 39.59 16.05 -33.96
CA ASP A 195 38.80 15.34 -34.97
C ASP A 195 39.61 14.21 -35.61
N SER A 196 40.86 14.49 -36.02
CA SER A 196 41.75 13.50 -36.63
C SER A 196 41.97 12.28 -35.73
N ILE A 197 42.24 12.49 -34.44
CA ILE A 197 42.42 11.40 -33.48
C ILE A 197 41.13 10.62 -33.27
N PHE A 198 39.99 11.30 -33.12
CA PHE A 198 38.71 10.63 -32.90
C PHE A 198 38.26 9.80 -34.11
N TYR A 199 38.49 10.26 -35.34
CA TYR A 199 38.19 9.49 -36.55
C TYR A 199 39.06 8.23 -36.68
N GLN A 200 40.36 8.33 -36.39
CA GLN A 200 41.25 7.16 -36.37
C GLN A 200 40.79 6.10 -35.36
N LEU A 201 40.37 6.54 -34.16
CA LEU A 201 39.80 5.64 -33.16
C LEU A 201 38.45 5.06 -33.60
N LEU A 202 37.60 5.87 -34.24
CA LEU A 202 36.28 5.45 -34.69
C LEU A 202 36.38 4.34 -35.74
N GLU A 203 37.26 4.48 -36.72
CA GLU A 203 37.53 3.46 -37.74
C GLU A 203 37.97 2.14 -37.11
N TYR A 204 38.87 2.20 -36.12
CA TYR A 204 39.28 1.01 -35.38
C TYR A 204 38.12 0.33 -34.63
N TYR A 205 37.31 1.10 -33.91
CA TYR A 205 36.22 0.52 -33.13
C TYR A 205 35.06 0.00 -33.99
N GLN A 206 34.85 0.59 -35.17
CA GLN A 206 33.95 0.04 -36.19
C GLN A 206 34.43 -1.35 -36.64
N ASN A 207 35.73 -1.52 -36.90
CA ASN A 207 36.30 -2.81 -37.31
C ASN A 207 36.25 -3.86 -36.18
N SER A 208 36.39 -3.46 -34.92
CA SER A 208 36.30 -4.36 -33.76
C SER A 208 34.88 -4.52 -33.18
N ASN A 209 33.89 -3.86 -33.79
CA ASN A 209 32.48 -3.86 -33.38
C ASN A 209 32.22 -3.46 -31.91
N ASN A 210 33.01 -2.54 -31.36
CA ASN A 210 32.81 -2.04 -30.00
C ASN A 210 31.80 -0.88 -29.99
N GLN A 211 30.52 -1.24 -29.91
CA GLN A 211 29.39 -0.32 -29.98
C GLN A 211 29.48 0.85 -28.97
N MET A 212 29.92 0.59 -27.73
CA MET A 212 29.98 1.64 -26.70
C MET A 212 31.00 2.74 -27.04
N ASP A 213 32.21 2.36 -27.45
CA ASP A 213 33.25 3.33 -27.82
C ASP A 213 32.90 4.04 -29.15
N ILE A 214 32.23 3.35 -30.10
CA ILE A 214 31.70 3.99 -31.32
C ILE A 214 30.70 5.11 -30.94
N ALA A 215 29.77 4.83 -30.03
CA ALA A 215 28.78 5.82 -29.60
C ALA A 215 29.45 7.03 -28.92
N GLU A 216 30.39 6.78 -28.00
CA GLU A 216 31.13 7.83 -27.31
C GLU A 216 31.95 8.70 -28.27
N LEU A 217 32.64 8.09 -29.24
CA LEU A 217 33.44 8.83 -30.23
C LEU A 217 32.58 9.66 -31.18
N ASN A 218 31.42 9.14 -31.63
CA ASN A 218 30.48 9.94 -32.41
C ASN A 218 29.99 11.15 -31.61
N LEU A 219 29.77 10.99 -30.30
CA LEU A 219 29.36 12.11 -29.43
C LEU A 219 30.46 13.17 -29.31
N LEU A 220 31.71 12.76 -29.10
CA LEU A 220 32.86 13.66 -29.02
C LEU A 220 33.13 14.38 -30.36
N LEU A 221 32.99 13.66 -31.48
CA LEU A 221 33.06 14.26 -32.82
C LEU A 221 31.90 15.25 -33.05
N ALA A 222 30.70 14.96 -32.52
CA ALA A 222 29.57 15.88 -32.61
C ALA A 222 29.82 17.16 -31.82
N GLU A 223 30.44 17.05 -30.65
CA GLU A 223 30.90 18.18 -29.82
C GLU A 223 31.93 19.03 -30.57
N THR A 224 32.97 18.43 -31.13
CA THR A 224 33.95 19.15 -31.95
C THR A 224 33.30 19.78 -33.20
N ALA A 225 32.40 19.06 -33.88
CA ALA A 225 31.69 19.58 -35.04
C ALA A 225 30.79 20.77 -34.70
N MET A 226 30.20 20.82 -33.50
CA MET A 226 29.49 22.02 -33.03
C MET A 226 30.46 23.18 -32.94
N GLU A 227 31.57 23.01 -32.21
CA GLU A 227 32.58 24.06 -31.99
C GLU A 227 33.07 24.69 -33.29
N ILE A 228 33.21 23.90 -34.36
CA ILE A 228 33.58 24.36 -35.73
C ILE A 228 32.39 24.67 -36.66
N SER A 229 31.24 25.00 -36.08
CA SER A 229 29.96 25.35 -36.72
C SER A 229 29.45 24.38 -37.80
N GLN A 230 29.91 23.13 -37.81
CA GLN A 230 29.46 22.07 -38.70
C GLN A 230 28.20 21.39 -38.13
N TYR A 231 27.11 22.14 -37.99
CA TYR A 231 25.88 21.70 -37.31
C TYR A 231 25.22 20.47 -37.94
N ASN A 232 25.21 20.38 -39.28
CA ASN A 232 24.69 19.22 -40.01
C ASN A 232 25.48 17.93 -39.66
N LYS A 233 26.82 18.03 -39.70
CA LYS A 233 27.72 16.93 -39.33
C LYS A 233 27.51 16.53 -37.86
N SER A 234 27.36 17.51 -36.97
CA SER A 234 27.07 17.26 -35.56
C SER A 234 25.75 16.49 -35.37
N SER A 235 24.67 16.93 -36.03
CA SER A 235 23.37 16.26 -35.99
C SER A 235 23.46 14.78 -36.43
N ASP A 236 24.12 14.52 -37.55
CA ASP A 236 24.31 13.15 -38.07
C ASP A 236 25.07 12.26 -37.08
N LEU A 237 26.11 12.80 -36.45
CA LEU A 237 26.91 12.10 -35.45
C LEU A 237 26.10 11.82 -34.17
N LEU A 238 25.29 12.78 -33.71
CA LEU A 238 24.38 12.58 -32.57
C LEU A 238 23.35 11.48 -32.87
N ILE A 239 22.81 11.41 -34.08
CA ILE A 239 21.87 10.35 -34.50
C ILE A 239 22.54 8.98 -34.46
N LYS A 240 23.77 8.86 -35.00
CA LYS A 240 24.55 7.61 -34.97
C LYS A 240 24.82 7.16 -33.53
N SER A 241 25.24 8.08 -32.66
CA SER A 241 25.49 7.79 -31.24
C SER A 241 24.21 7.38 -30.52
N GLN A 242 23.09 8.08 -30.77
CA GLN A 242 21.80 7.78 -30.17
C GLN A 242 21.29 6.38 -30.51
N ALA A 243 21.34 6.00 -31.80
CA ALA A 243 20.88 4.68 -32.24
C ALA A 243 21.58 3.54 -31.48
N ILE A 244 22.87 3.72 -31.18
CA ILE A 244 23.65 2.75 -30.42
C ILE A 244 23.25 2.77 -28.94
N TYR A 245 23.20 3.94 -28.28
CA TYR A 245 22.80 4.02 -26.88
C TYR A 245 21.39 3.50 -26.62
N ASP A 246 20.46 3.72 -27.55
CA ASP A 246 19.11 3.16 -27.52
C ASP A 246 19.13 1.63 -27.62
N SER A 247 19.93 1.07 -28.53
CA SER A 247 20.08 -0.39 -28.67
C SER A 247 20.70 -1.04 -27.43
N LEU A 248 21.57 -0.33 -26.73
CA LEU A 248 22.24 -0.79 -25.51
C LEU A 248 21.38 -0.58 -24.25
N GLY A 249 20.31 0.21 -24.32
CA GLY A 249 19.53 0.63 -23.15
C GLY A 249 20.35 1.44 -22.14
N TYR A 250 21.34 2.21 -22.61
CA TYR A 250 22.25 2.95 -21.75
C TYR A 250 21.68 4.35 -21.42
N GLU A 251 20.84 4.42 -20.38
CA GLU A 251 20.12 5.65 -19.97
C GLU A 251 21.02 6.89 -19.85
N PHE A 252 22.22 6.74 -19.28
CA PHE A 252 23.14 7.88 -19.11
C PHE A 252 23.70 8.39 -20.44
N GLY A 253 23.97 7.50 -21.40
CA GLY A 253 24.37 7.89 -22.76
C GLY A 253 23.24 8.60 -23.50
N GLN A 254 22.01 8.11 -23.36
CA GLN A 254 20.82 8.76 -23.92
C GLN A 254 20.63 10.17 -23.35
N ALA A 255 20.87 10.35 -22.04
CA ALA A 255 20.84 11.67 -21.42
C ALA A 255 21.91 12.62 -21.98
N ASN A 256 23.13 12.13 -22.23
CA ASN A 256 24.15 12.93 -22.91
C ASN A 256 23.73 13.31 -24.34
N ILE A 257 23.08 12.42 -25.10
CA ILE A 257 22.51 12.79 -26.41
C ILE A 257 21.53 13.95 -26.26
N HIS A 258 20.62 13.90 -25.29
CA HIS A 258 19.69 15.00 -25.04
C HIS A 258 20.41 16.30 -24.68
N LEU A 259 21.45 16.24 -23.83
CA LEU A 259 22.28 17.40 -23.50
C LEU A 259 22.86 18.03 -24.78
N PHE A 260 23.56 17.26 -25.60
CA PHE A 260 24.21 17.78 -26.80
C PHE A 260 23.23 18.17 -27.92
N LYS A 261 22.08 17.51 -28.04
CA LYS A 261 20.99 17.99 -28.92
C LYS A 261 20.46 19.35 -28.47
N GLY A 262 20.32 19.55 -27.16
CA GLY A 262 19.93 20.84 -26.61
C GLY A 262 20.96 21.94 -26.90
N ILE A 263 22.25 21.64 -26.76
CA ILE A 263 23.34 22.57 -27.10
C ILE A 263 23.29 22.92 -28.60
N LEU A 264 23.22 21.92 -29.48
CA LEU A 264 23.14 22.10 -30.93
C LEU A 264 21.96 23.00 -31.33
N LEU A 265 20.76 22.70 -30.83
CA LEU A 265 19.56 23.50 -31.09
C LEU A 265 19.68 24.93 -30.57
N SER A 266 20.35 25.13 -29.42
CA SER A 266 20.62 26.46 -28.89
C SER A 266 21.51 27.27 -29.83
N TRP A 267 22.55 26.65 -30.41
CA TRP A 267 23.45 27.32 -31.35
C TRP A 267 22.76 27.64 -32.68
N MET A 268 21.78 26.82 -33.08
CA MET A 268 20.89 27.10 -34.20
C MET A 268 19.80 28.16 -33.91
N GLY A 269 19.66 28.60 -32.67
CA GLY A 269 18.65 29.59 -32.25
C GLY A 269 17.28 29.01 -31.90
N ASN A 270 17.11 27.69 -31.87
CA ASN A 270 15.85 27.05 -31.46
C ASN A 270 15.83 26.79 -29.94
N TYR A 271 15.67 27.87 -29.18
CA TYR A 271 15.85 27.87 -27.72
C TYR A 271 14.77 27.09 -26.94
N ASN A 272 13.54 27.02 -27.44
CA ASN A 272 12.46 26.30 -26.75
C ASN A 272 12.75 24.79 -26.74
N ASP A 273 12.95 24.21 -27.93
CA ASP A 273 13.26 22.79 -28.07
C ASP A 273 14.60 22.45 -27.41
N ALA A 274 15.59 23.36 -27.51
CA ALA A 274 16.85 23.24 -26.80
C ALA A 274 16.63 23.03 -25.30
N SER A 275 15.85 23.93 -24.66
CA SER A 275 15.60 23.84 -23.22
C SER A 275 14.89 22.54 -22.81
N ASP A 276 13.94 22.06 -23.61
CA ASP A 276 13.23 20.81 -23.36
C ASP A 276 14.17 19.60 -23.38
N TYR A 277 15.09 19.55 -24.34
CA TYR A 277 16.10 18.49 -24.39
C TYR A 277 17.07 18.56 -23.19
N ILE A 278 17.51 19.74 -22.79
CA ILE A 278 18.35 19.87 -21.60
C ILE A 278 17.59 19.41 -20.34
N PHE A 279 16.30 19.74 -20.18
CA PHE A 279 15.50 19.25 -19.05
C PHE A 279 15.35 17.73 -19.03
N LYS A 280 15.16 17.08 -20.19
CA LYS A 280 15.16 15.60 -20.29
C LYS A 280 16.48 14.99 -19.83
N SER A 281 17.62 15.59 -20.21
CA SER A 281 18.93 15.13 -19.75
C SER A 281 19.08 15.26 -18.23
N LEU A 282 18.56 16.36 -17.67
CA LEU A 282 18.67 16.70 -16.26
C LEU A 282 17.98 15.67 -15.36
N GLU A 283 16.83 15.13 -15.77
CA GLU A 283 16.10 14.10 -15.03
C GLU A 283 16.99 12.87 -14.75
N VAL A 284 17.71 12.40 -15.77
CA VAL A 284 18.62 11.26 -15.66
C VAL A 284 19.89 11.62 -14.87
N PHE A 285 20.44 12.82 -15.07
CA PHE A 285 21.61 13.27 -14.34
C PHE A 285 21.34 13.46 -12.84
N GLU A 286 20.16 13.95 -12.46
CA GLU A 286 19.70 14.06 -11.07
C GLU A 286 19.47 12.67 -10.45
N LYS A 287 18.80 11.75 -11.17
CA LYS A 287 18.63 10.35 -10.75
C LYS A 287 19.97 9.66 -10.49
N SER A 288 20.97 9.90 -11.36
CA SER A 288 22.32 9.36 -11.24
C SER A 288 23.22 10.16 -10.29
N LYS A 289 22.75 11.28 -9.72
CA LYS A 289 23.51 12.19 -8.83
C LYS A 289 24.85 12.63 -9.41
N ASN A 290 24.97 12.71 -10.73
CA ASN A 290 26.18 13.16 -11.38
C ASN A 290 26.26 14.69 -11.35
N ARG A 291 26.90 15.23 -10.30
CA ARG A 291 27.01 16.68 -10.08
C ARG A 291 27.65 17.41 -11.26
N ASN A 292 28.61 16.77 -11.94
CA ASN A 292 29.26 17.37 -13.10
C ASN A 292 28.28 17.55 -14.27
N ALA A 293 27.53 16.51 -14.63
CA ALA A 293 26.56 16.60 -15.72
C ALA A 293 25.42 17.59 -15.41
N ILE A 294 24.94 17.62 -14.16
CA ILE A 294 23.94 18.60 -13.68
C ILE A 294 24.48 20.04 -13.81
N MET A 295 25.73 20.27 -13.41
CA MET A 295 26.39 21.58 -13.52
C MET A 295 26.47 22.06 -14.97
N ILE A 296 26.84 21.17 -15.90
CA ILE A 296 26.90 21.46 -17.34
C ILE A 296 25.49 21.81 -17.85
N ALA A 297 24.49 20.97 -17.57
CA ALA A 297 23.11 21.22 -18.00
C ALA A 297 22.55 22.56 -17.48
N TYR A 298 22.82 22.93 -16.22
CA TYR A 298 22.45 24.25 -15.70
C TYR A 298 23.22 25.39 -16.34
N TYR A 299 24.49 25.20 -16.70
CA TYR A 299 25.26 26.21 -17.43
C TYR A 299 24.65 26.45 -18.82
N GLU A 300 24.30 25.39 -19.55
CA GLU A 300 23.67 25.48 -20.87
C GLU A 300 22.28 26.12 -20.81
N LEU A 301 21.44 25.76 -19.83
CA LEU A 301 20.17 26.44 -19.59
C LEU A 301 20.37 27.93 -19.28
N GLY A 302 21.46 28.28 -18.59
CA GLY A 302 21.83 29.67 -18.33
C GLY A 302 22.00 30.46 -19.63
N TRP A 303 22.74 29.92 -20.60
CA TRP A 303 22.90 30.50 -21.93
C TRP A 303 21.61 30.53 -22.73
N ILE A 304 20.86 29.42 -22.79
CA ILE A 304 19.59 29.34 -23.51
C ILE A 304 18.63 30.42 -23.02
N PHE A 305 18.43 30.54 -21.70
CA PHE A 305 17.53 31.57 -21.15
C PHE A 305 18.08 32.99 -21.30
N HIS A 306 19.40 33.18 -21.34
CA HIS A 306 20.01 34.46 -21.70
C HIS A 306 19.66 34.83 -23.15
N SER A 307 19.83 33.91 -24.10
CA SER A 307 19.48 34.13 -25.51
C SER A 307 17.97 34.37 -25.72
N MET A 308 17.12 33.76 -24.91
CA MET A 308 15.67 34.04 -24.86
C MET A 308 15.29 35.37 -24.20
N LYS A 309 16.27 36.16 -23.73
CA LYS A 309 16.08 37.41 -22.97
C LYS A 309 15.30 37.21 -21.66
N MET A 310 15.41 36.04 -21.05
CA MET A 310 14.78 35.70 -19.77
C MET A 310 15.78 35.85 -18.61
N GLU A 311 16.13 37.09 -18.27
CA GLU A 311 17.19 37.44 -17.31
C GLU A 311 17.15 36.65 -15.99
N GLU A 312 16.01 36.63 -15.32
CA GLU A 312 15.87 35.97 -14.01
C GLU A 312 16.08 34.46 -14.09
N ARG A 313 15.67 33.82 -15.20
CA ARG A 313 15.93 32.40 -15.43
C ARG A 313 17.40 32.16 -15.73
N ALA A 314 18.01 32.97 -16.58
CA ALA A 314 19.42 32.88 -16.90
C ALA A 314 20.27 32.94 -15.62
N LYS A 315 20.07 33.98 -14.79
CA LYS A 315 20.76 34.12 -13.50
C LYS A 315 20.51 32.94 -12.56
N LYS A 316 19.27 32.44 -12.48
CA LYS A 316 18.93 31.29 -11.63
C LYS A 316 19.79 30.07 -12.00
N TYR A 317 19.82 29.69 -13.28
CA TYR A 317 20.52 28.51 -13.73
C TYR A 317 22.05 28.68 -13.70
N LEU A 318 22.57 29.86 -14.07
CA LEU A 318 23.98 30.19 -13.91
C LEU A 318 24.41 30.12 -12.43
N ASN A 319 23.60 30.63 -11.49
CA ASN A 319 23.91 30.52 -10.06
C ASN A 319 23.89 29.07 -9.56
N LEU A 320 22.93 28.25 -10.02
CA LEU A 320 22.89 26.82 -9.69
C LEU A 320 24.16 26.11 -10.19
N SER A 321 24.57 26.37 -11.44
CA SER A 321 25.80 25.82 -12.00
C SER A 321 27.03 26.27 -11.20
N LEU A 322 27.16 27.57 -10.88
CA LEU A 322 28.29 28.11 -10.11
C LEU A 322 28.39 27.49 -8.71
N ASN A 323 27.27 27.27 -8.03
CA ASN A 323 27.24 26.66 -6.71
C ASN A 323 27.71 25.21 -6.74
N ILE A 324 27.30 24.45 -7.76
CA ILE A 324 27.79 23.08 -7.95
C ILE A 324 29.27 23.09 -8.29
N ALA A 325 29.71 23.94 -9.22
CA ALA A 325 31.12 24.09 -9.61
C ALA A 325 32.01 24.39 -8.40
N ARG A 326 31.59 25.28 -7.50
CA ARG A 326 32.27 25.56 -6.21
C ARG A 326 32.31 24.33 -5.30
N ASN A 327 31.20 23.60 -5.18
CA ASN A 327 31.10 22.43 -4.30
C ASN A 327 32.06 21.30 -4.73
N ILE A 328 32.17 21.06 -6.04
CA ILE A 328 33.02 19.99 -6.58
C ILE A 328 34.42 20.47 -7.01
N ASN A 329 34.76 21.74 -6.73
CA ASN A 329 36.01 22.40 -7.14
C ASN A 329 36.28 22.33 -8.66
N ASN A 330 35.24 22.48 -9.50
CA ASN A 330 35.41 22.56 -10.95
C ASN A 330 35.80 23.99 -11.37
N ILE A 331 37.11 24.25 -11.43
CA ILE A 331 37.67 25.58 -11.68
C ILE A 331 37.32 26.09 -13.09
N LYS A 332 37.33 25.20 -14.11
CA LYS A 332 36.90 25.51 -15.48
C LYS A 332 35.50 26.12 -15.49
N TYR A 333 34.52 25.43 -14.90
CA TYR A 333 33.13 25.92 -14.94
C TYR A 333 32.88 27.13 -14.04
N MET A 334 33.68 27.34 -13.00
CA MET A 334 33.68 28.63 -12.29
C MET A 334 34.06 29.77 -13.24
N GLY A 335 35.10 29.60 -14.06
CA GLY A 335 35.48 30.55 -15.11
C GLY A 335 34.38 30.74 -16.17
N ASN A 336 33.88 29.64 -16.73
CA ASN A 336 32.86 29.67 -17.79
C ASN A 336 31.58 30.37 -17.34
N VAL A 337 31.08 30.08 -16.13
CA VAL A 337 29.87 30.72 -15.61
C VAL A 337 30.09 32.21 -15.37
N HIS A 338 31.28 32.62 -14.89
CA HIS A 338 31.60 34.03 -14.78
C HIS A 338 31.68 34.73 -16.15
N ASN A 339 32.19 34.05 -17.19
CA ASN A 339 32.17 34.57 -18.55
C ASN A 339 30.73 34.74 -19.08
N ALA A 340 29.85 33.77 -18.80
CA ALA A 340 28.42 33.85 -19.15
C ALA A 340 27.70 35.00 -18.44
N TYR A 341 27.95 35.19 -17.14
CA TYR A 341 27.45 36.37 -16.42
C TYR A 341 27.98 37.68 -17.00
N GLY A 342 29.25 37.72 -17.41
CA GLY A 342 29.84 38.88 -18.07
C GLY A 342 29.06 39.23 -19.34
N SER A 343 28.80 38.25 -20.20
CA SER A 343 28.00 38.40 -21.41
C SER A 343 26.56 38.87 -21.11
N LEU A 344 25.89 38.23 -20.15
CA LEU A 344 24.56 38.62 -19.71
C LEU A 344 24.51 40.09 -19.24
N TYR A 345 25.49 40.54 -18.45
CA TYR A 345 25.53 41.92 -17.98
C TYR A 345 25.91 42.92 -19.07
N THR A 346 26.67 42.50 -20.09
CA THR A 346 26.93 43.31 -21.29
C THR A 346 25.64 43.61 -22.03
N ASP A 347 24.77 42.61 -22.23
CA ASP A 347 23.48 42.77 -22.91
C ASP A 347 22.48 43.60 -22.10
N LEU A 348 22.61 43.60 -20.77
CA LEU A 348 21.85 44.44 -19.86
C LEU A 348 22.42 45.85 -19.71
N GLU A 349 23.49 46.18 -20.44
CA GLU A 349 24.22 47.45 -20.39
C GLU A 349 24.78 47.78 -18.99
N LYS A 350 24.98 46.77 -18.14
CA LYS A 350 25.58 46.88 -16.80
C LYS A 350 27.09 46.64 -16.88
N TYR A 351 27.80 47.53 -17.57
CA TYR A 351 29.19 47.34 -17.96
C TYR A 351 30.17 47.13 -16.79
N ASP A 352 29.99 47.81 -15.66
CA ASP A 352 30.84 47.59 -14.47
C ASP A 352 30.73 46.15 -13.93
N SER A 353 29.50 45.62 -13.92
CA SER A 353 29.24 44.24 -13.50
C SER A 353 29.81 43.26 -14.52
N ALA A 354 29.66 43.55 -15.82
CA ALA A 354 30.23 42.74 -16.88
C ALA A 354 31.75 42.62 -16.73
N ILE A 355 32.45 43.74 -16.55
CA ILE A 355 33.91 43.79 -16.35
C ILE A 355 34.34 42.96 -15.13
N LEU A 356 33.67 43.10 -13.99
CA LEU A 356 33.97 42.34 -12.77
C LEU A 356 33.85 40.81 -13.01
N HIS A 357 32.82 40.42 -13.75
CA HIS A 357 32.60 39.02 -14.10
C HIS A 357 33.64 38.50 -15.11
N PHE A 358 34.04 39.29 -16.10
CA PHE A 358 35.13 38.91 -17.01
C PHE A 358 36.48 38.84 -16.28
N ASP A 359 36.78 39.74 -15.35
CA ASP A 359 37.99 39.67 -14.54
C ASP A 359 38.03 38.41 -13.67
N SER A 360 36.88 38.00 -13.15
CA SER A 360 36.74 36.71 -12.45
C SER A 360 36.97 35.53 -13.39
N ALA A 361 36.43 35.56 -14.61
CA ALA A 361 36.67 34.53 -15.62
C ALA A 361 38.16 34.43 -16.01
N ILE A 362 38.84 35.57 -16.17
CA ILE A 362 40.29 35.64 -16.43
C ILE A 362 41.08 35.08 -15.25
N LEU A 363 40.70 35.39 -14.01
CA LEU A 363 41.32 34.85 -12.81
C LEU A 363 41.23 33.32 -12.75
N TYR A 364 40.06 32.74 -13.03
CA TYR A 364 39.90 31.28 -13.06
C TYR A 364 40.67 30.65 -14.22
N SER A 365 40.65 31.30 -15.39
CA SER A 365 41.42 30.85 -16.56
C SER A 365 42.93 30.82 -16.27
N ASN A 366 43.46 31.82 -15.55
CA ASN A 366 44.83 31.83 -15.04
C ASN A 366 45.12 30.66 -14.09
N LYS A 367 44.20 30.32 -13.18
CA LYS A 367 44.37 29.16 -12.28
C LYS A 367 44.42 27.83 -13.03
N THR A 368 43.66 27.73 -14.12
CA THR A 368 43.66 26.54 -14.99
C THR A 368 44.78 26.54 -16.04
N LEU A 369 45.47 27.68 -16.21
CA LEU A 369 46.40 27.96 -17.30
C LEU A 369 45.79 27.72 -18.70
N SER A 370 44.47 27.90 -18.82
CA SER A 370 43.74 27.75 -20.08
C SER A 370 43.87 29.04 -20.89
N LEU A 371 44.76 29.02 -21.90
CA LEU A 371 44.94 30.14 -22.82
C LEU A 371 43.67 30.42 -23.63
N ALA A 372 42.98 29.38 -24.11
CA ALA A 372 41.72 29.51 -24.84
C ALA A 372 40.64 30.23 -24.01
N SER A 373 40.38 29.77 -22.78
CA SER A 373 39.39 30.40 -21.89
C SER A 373 39.75 31.84 -21.54
N MET A 374 41.06 32.12 -21.38
CA MET A 374 41.55 33.47 -21.14
C MET A 374 41.39 34.38 -22.36
N SER A 375 41.64 33.86 -23.57
CA SER A 375 41.44 34.57 -24.84
C SER A 375 39.98 35.02 -24.96
N ALA A 376 39.04 34.08 -24.78
CA ALA A 376 37.60 34.35 -24.86
C ALA A 376 37.14 35.39 -23.82
N ALA A 377 37.54 35.25 -22.55
CA ALA A 377 37.13 36.20 -21.50
C ALA A 377 37.69 37.62 -21.73
N LYS A 378 38.95 37.72 -22.19
CA LYS A 378 39.56 39.03 -22.53
C LYS A 378 38.94 39.64 -23.77
N PHE A 379 38.58 38.83 -24.76
CA PHE A 379 37.88 39.28 -25.96
C PHE A 379 36.53 39.87 -25.59
N ASN A 380 35.73 39.16 -24.78
CA ASN A 380 34.44 39.66 -24.32
C ASN A 380 34.56 40.94 -23.47
N LYS A 381 35.61 41.03 -22.62
CA LYS A 381 35.92 42.28 -21.89
C LYS A 381 36.26 43.42 -22.84
N ALA A 382 37.01 43.15 -23.91
CA ALA A 382 37.38 44.15 -24.91
C ALA A 382 36.15 44.77 -25.59
N VAL A 383 35.15 43.96 -25.91
CA VAL A 383 33.86 44.42 -26.46
C VAL A 383 33.17 45.41 -25.52
N VAL A 384 33.20 45.17 -24.21
CA VAL A 384 32.63 46.10 -23.22
C VAL A 384 33.43 47.40 -23.13
N LEU A 385 34.76 47.31 -23.09
CA LEU A 385 35.63 48.48 -23.05
C LEU A 385 35.48 49.36 -24.28
N GLU A 386 35.31 48.75 -25.47
CA GLU A 386 35.01 49.48 -26.70
C GLU A 386 33.68 50.25 -26.59
N LYS A 387 32.63 49.62 -26.06
CA LYS A 387 31.33 50.27 -25.82
C LYS A 387 31.41 51.45 -24.82
N LEU A 388 32.34 51.38 -23.87
CA LEU A 388 32.63 52.47 -22.92
C LEU A 388 33.53 53.57 -23.52
N GLY A 389 34.07 53.38 -24.73
CA GLY A 389 34.99 54.32 -25.37
C GLY A 389 36.46 54.18 -24.97
N GLU A 390 36.81 53.15 -24.18
CA GLU A 390 38.17 52.83 -23.74
C GLU A 390 38.98 52.12 -24.85
N ASN A 391 39.03 52.75 -26.01
CA ASN A 391 39.47 52.17 -27.28
C ASN A 391 40.89 51.56 -27.23
N LYS A 392 41.83 52.21 -26.54
CA LYS A 392 43.21 51.74 -26.44
C LYS A 392 43.33 50.44 -25.64
N GLU A 393 42.57 50.33 -24.55
CA GLU A 393 42.58 49.12 -23.72
C GLU A 393 41.86 47.97 -24.44
N ALA A 394 40.72 48.25 -25.06
CA ALA A 394 40.00 47.29 -25.89
C ALA A 394 40.90 46.70 -27.00
N LEU A 395 41.62 47.55 -27.74
CA LEU A 395 42.54 47.10 -28.80
C LEU A 395 43.66 46.20 -28.27
N ASN A 396 44.21 46.50 -27.09
CA ASN A 396 45.25 45.66 -26.48
C ASN A 396 44.71 44.27 -26.14
N LEU A 397 43.47 44.18 -25.64
CA LEU A 397 42.82 42.92 -25.34
C LEU A 397 42.46 42.14 -26.61
N TYR A 398 41.89 42.77 -27.63
CA TYR A 398 41.65 42.12 -28.93
C TYR A 398 42.94 41.55 -29.54
N ARG A 399 44.03 42.32 -29.53
CA ARG A 399 45.34 41.86 -30.02
C ARG A 399 45.91 40.72 -29.19
N PHE A 400 45.68 40.72 -27.88
CA PHE A 400 46.08 39.60 -27.03
C PHE A 400 45.33 38.34 -27.43
N SER A 401 44.00 38.41 -27.54
CA SER A 401 43.17 37.26 -27.92
C SER A 401 43.57 36.71 -29.28
N TYR A 402 43.66 37.58 -30.30
CA TYR A 402 44.10 37.20 -31.65
C TYR A 402 45.45 36.46 -31.66
N LYS A 403 46.46 36.94 -30.92
CA LYS A 403 47.77 36.26 -30.82
C LYS A 403 47.70 34.92 -30.10
N VAL A 404 46.79 34.79 -29.13
CA VAL A 404 46.58 33.51 -28.43
C VAL A 404 45.93 32.52 -29.38
N ASP A 405 44.90 32.92 -30.12
CA ASP A 405 44.21 32.06 -31.07
C ASP A 405 45.13 31.64 -32.23
N GLU A 406 46.03 32.53 -32.69
CA GLU A 406 47.10 32.20 -33.65
C GLU A 406 48.04 31.11 -33.10
N LYS A 407 48.47 31.24 -31.84
CA LYS A 407 49.34 30.25 -31.19
C LYS A 407 48.64 28.90 -30.98
N LEU A 408 47.35 28.92 -30.73
CA LEU A 408 46.56 27.72 -30.46
C LEU A 408 46.06 27.03 -31.74
N GLU A 409 46.29 27.63 -32.91
CA GLU A 409 45.69 27.19 -34.18
C GLU A 409 44.14 27.15 -34.08
N ASN A 410 43.56 28.07 -33.30
CA ASN A 410 42.12 28.20 -33.15
C ASN A 410 41.55 29.03 -34.31
N THR A 411 41.29 28.36 -35.43
CA THR A 411 40.88 29.00 -36.69
C THR A 411 39.61 29.85 -36.57
N ILE A 412 38.65 29.46 -35.73
CA ILE A 412 37.42 30.24 -35.51
C ILE A 412 37.70 31.51 -34.72
N GLY A 413 38.48 31.39 -33.64
CA GLY A 413 38.91 32.55 -32.87
C GLY A 413 39.70 33.55 -33.73
N LEU A 414 40.47 33.05 -34.71
CA LEU A 414 41.14 33.89 -35.70
C LEU A 414 40.13 34.64 -36.59
N ILE A 415 39.15 33.94 -37.17
CA ILE A 415 38.11 34.55 -38.02
C ILE A 415 37.34 35.63 -37.24
N GLU A 416 36.90 35.32 -36.02
CA GLU A 416 36.19 36.26 -35.15
C GLU A 416 37.07 37.48 -34.82
N GLY A 417 38.32 37.23 -34.43
CA GLY A 417 39.29 38.28 -34.13
C GLY A 417 39.60 39.17 -35.34
N GLU A 418 39.71 38.61 -36.54
CA GLU A 418 39.93 39.33 -37.80
C GLU A 418 38.73 40.21 -38.15
N TRP A 419 37.52 39.68 -38.05
CA TRP A 419 36.31 40.47 -38.26
C TRP A 419 36.22 41.64 -37.27
N VAL A 420 36.41 41.39 -35.97
CA VAL A 420 36.30 42.44 -34.93
C VAL A 420 37.44 43.45 -35.03
N LEU A 421 38.68 43.04 -35.29
CA LEU A 421 39.77 43.98 -35.55
C LEU A 421 39.50 44.83 -36.80
N GLY A 422 38.94 44.23 -37.85
CA GLY A 422 38.54 44.94 -39.07
C GLY A 422 37.49 46.02 -38.79
N GLU A 423 36.41 45.68 -38.07
CA GLU A 423 35.37 46.61 -37.62
C GLU A 423 35.93 47.73 -36.73
N TYR A 424 36.81 47.38 -35.79
CA TYR A 424 37.49 48.34 -34.93
C TYR A 424 38.31 49.35 -35.75
N PHE A 425 39.14 48.88 -36.70
CA PHE A 425 39.94 49.77 -37.55
C PHE A 425 39.08 50.62 -38.48
N MET A 426 37.95 50.07 -38.96
CA MET A 426 36.99 50.81 -39.77
C MET A 426 36.40 51.99 -38.96
N LYS A 427 35.98 51.77 -37.71
CA LYS A 427 35.50 52.82 -36.80
C LYS A 427 36.56 53.89 -36.50
N MET A 428 37.83 53.50 -36.45
CA MET A 428 38.96 54.41 -36.26
C MET A 428 39.40 55.13 -37.55
N ASN A 429 38.65 55.00 -38.64
CA ASN A 429 38.96 55.54 -39.97
C ASN A 429 40.29 55.02 -40.55
N GLN A 430 40.77 53.85 -40.10
CA GLN A 430 41.97 53.17 -40.59
C GLN A 430 41.59 52.11 -41.63
N TYR A 431 41.09 52.58 -42.77
CA TYR A 431 40.42 51.73 -43.77
C TYR A 431 41.32 50.66 -44.42
N ASP A 432 42.62 50.92 -44.57
CA ASP A 432 43.54 49.93 -45.14
C ASP A 432 43.79 48.76 -44.18
N SER A 433 43.92 49.07 -42.88
CA SER A 433 44.00 48.03 -41.85
C SER A 433 42.68 47.26 -41.73
N ALA A 434 41.54 47.95 -41.81
CA ALA A 434 40.23 47.29 -41.82
C ALA A 434 40.12 46.30 -42.98
N GLN A 435 40.47 46.72 -44.20
CA GLN A 435 40.46 45.86 -45.39
C GLN A 435 41.38 44.65 -45.24
N TYR A 436 42.59 44.85 -44.68
CA TYR A 436 43.55 43.76 -44.46
C TYR A 436 42.95 42.65 -43.59
N TYR A 437 42.37 43.00 -42.44
CA TYR A 437 41.78 42.02 -41.54
C TYR A 437 40.53 41.37 -42.12
N PHE A 438 39.67 42.12 -42.81
CA PHE A 438 38.51 41.53 -43.47
C PHE A 438 38.89 40.54 -44.58
N ASN A 439 39.98 40.80 -45.32
CA ASN A 439 40.45 39.87 -46.35
C ASN A 439 41.03 38.57 -45.74
N LEU A 440 41.73 38.66 -44.61
CA LEU A 440 42.20 37.48 -43.88
C LEU A 440 41.02 36.65 -43.36
N GLY A 441 40.06 37.30 -42.70
CA GLY A 441 38.85 36.63 -42.21
C GLY A 441 38.03 36.01 -43.33
N GLU A 442 37.89 36.69 -44.47
CA GLU A 442 37.20 36.13 -45.65
C GLU A 442 37.89 34.84 -46.11
N LYS A 443 39.23 34.83 -46.17
CA LYS A 443 40.00 33.65 -46.57
C LYS A 443 39.82 32.51 -45.57
N HIS A 444 40.06 32.74 -44.29
CA HIS A 444 39.94 31.69 -43.27
C HIS A 444 38.51 31.14 -43.17
N ALA A 445 37.49 32.00 -43.26
CA ALA A 445 36.09 31.57 -43.25
C ALA A 445 35.73 30.73 -44.48
N ILE A 446 36.29 31.01 -45.66
CA ILE A 446 36.12 30.17 -46.86
C ILE A 446 36.83 28.82 -46.69
N ASP A 447 38.07 28.83 -46.21
CA ASP A 447 38.88 27.61 -46.03
C ASP A 447 38.21 26.63 -45.04
N LEU A 448 37.50 27.15 -44.03
CA LEU A 448 36.80 26.38 -43.00
C LEU A 448 35.31 26.07 -43.33
N ASP A 449 34.77 26.60 -44.43
CA ASP A 449 33.32 26.60 -44.76
C ASP A 449 32.44 27.24 -43.66
N GLU A 450 32.95 28.30 -43.01
CA GLU A 450 32.30 29.02 -41.90
C GLU A 450 31.36 30.12 -42.40
N LYS A 451 30.12 29.73 -42.72
CA LYS A 451 29.15 30.60 -43.40
C LYS A 451 28.66 31.77 -42.55
N TYR A 452 28.57 31.62 -41.23
CA TYR A 452 28.12 32.70 -40.34
C TYR A 452 29.11 33.87 -40.32
N PHE A 453 30.39 33.60 -40.07
CA PHE A 453 31.40 34.65 -40.07
C PHE A 453 31.64 35.21 -41.47
N LEU A 454 31.54 34.36 -42.51
CA LEU A 454 31.62 34.82 -43.89
C LEU A 454 30.53 35.86 -44.22
N LEU A 455 29.29 35.64 -43.76
CA LEU A 455 28.21 36.62 -43.85
C LEU A 455 28.60 37.93 -43.15
N LYS A 456 29.07 37.87 -41.90
CA LYS A 456 29.46 39.06 -41.12
C LYS A 456 30.58 39.85 -41.77
N ILE A 457 31.57 39.17 -42.31
CA ILE A 457 32.69 39.79 -43.01
C ILE A 457 32.22 40.42 -44.33
N TYR A 458 31.31 39.79 -45.07
CA TYR A 458 30.74 40.40 -46.28
C TYR A 458 29.91 41.65 -45.99
N GLU A 459 29.10 41.64 -44.92
CA GLU A 459 28.38 42.84 -44.45
C GLU A 459 29.36 43.96 -44.08
N ALA A 460 30.42 43.64 -43.32
CA ALA A 460 31.44 44.57 -42.90
C ALA A 460 32.22 45.16 -44.09
N GLN A 461 32.60 44.34 -45.06
CA GLN A 461 33.26 44.79 -46.28
C GLN A 461 32.35 45.65 -47.15
N ALA A 462 31.06 45.33 -47.26
CA ALA A 462 30.09 46.18 -47.97
C ALA A 462 30.01 47.58 -47.34
N ASN A 463 30.00 47.65 -46.00
CA ASN A 463 30.04 48.92 -45.27
C ASN A 463 31.34 49.69 -45.51
N LEU A 464 32.50 49.02 -45.44
CA LEU A 464 33.80 49.62 -45.71
C LEU A 464 33.88 50.23 -47.11
N TYR A 465 33.46 49.50 -48.15
CA TYR A 465 33.45 49.99 -49.52
C TYR A 465 32.42 51.10 -49.74
N THR A 466 31.32 51.11 -48.99
CA THR A 466 30.36 52.22 -48.99
C THR A 466 30.99 53.50 -48.45
N ILE A 467 31.70 53.42 -47.32
CA ILE A 467 32.43 54.55 -46.72
C ILE A 467 33.53 55.07 -47.67
N LYS A 468 34.19 54.17 -48.41
CA LYS A 468 35.17 54.52 -49.45
C LYS A 468 34.55 55.06 -50.75
N ASN A 469 33.23 55.24 -50.83
CA ASN A 469 32.48 55.64 -52.03
C ASN A 469 32.65 54.69 -53.24
N MET A 470 32.95 53.42 -52.99
CA MET A 470 33.12 52.38 -54.02
C MET A 470 31.81 51.57 -54.17
N HIS A 471 30.74 52.24 -54.61
CA HIS A 471 29.38 51.68 -54.62
C HIS A 471 29.22 50.35 -55.39
N LYS A 472 29.98 50.16 -56.48
CA LYS A 472 29.95 48.90 -57.26
C LYS A 472 30.45 47.72 -56.41
N THR A 473 31.63 47.87 -55.81
CA THR A 473 32.23 46.83 -54.96
C THR A 473 31.41 46.60 -53.69
N ALA A 474 30.85 47.66 -53.09
CA ALA A 474 29.92 47.52 -51.98
C ALA A 474 28.70 46.68 -52.35
N SER A 475 28.11 46.89 -53.54
CA SER A 475 26.99 46.09 -54.03
C SER A 475 27.36 44.64 -54.31
N GLU A 476 28.59 44.36 -54.77
CA GLU A 476 29.09 43.00 -54.98
C GLU A 476 29.20 42.24 -53.65
N TYR A 477 29.76 42.87 -52.61
CA TYR A 477 29.82 42.28 -51.27
C TYR A 477 28.43 42.11 -50.62
N LEU A 478 27.51 43.05 -50.85
CA LEU A 478 26.14 42.90 -50.39
C LEU A 478 25.44 41.70 -51.05
N LEU A 479 25.67 41.48 -52.35
CA LEU A 479 25.14 40.30 -53.05
C LEU A 479 25.73 39.00 -52.51
N LYS A 480 27.04 38.98 -52.22
CA LYS A 480 27.70 37.84 -51.55
C LYS A 480 27.05 37.58 -50.17
N ALA A 481 26.87 38.61 -49.35
CA ALA A 481 26.20 38.52 -48.05
C ALA A 481 24.79 37.94 -48.18
N LEU A 482 23.97 38.46 -49.10
CA LEU A 482 22.61 37.96 -49.34
C LEU A 482 22.60 36.48 -49.76
N LYS A 483 23.53 36.06 -50.63
CA LYS A 483 23.68 34.65 -51.02
C LYS A 483 24.04 33.77 -49.82
N THR A 484 25.02 34.19 -49.02
CA THR A 484 25.43 33.45 -47.82
C THR A 484 24.30 33.37 -46.80
N GLN A 485 23.54 34.46 -46.61
CA GLN A 485 22.37 34.50 -45.74
C GLN A 485 21.28 33.53 -46.22
N GLN A 486 21.04 33.44 -47.54
CA GLN A 486 20.09 32.49 -48.10
C GLN A 486 20.54 31.05 -47.84
N ILE A 487 21.80 30.72 -48.08
CA ILE A 487 22.37 29.39 -47.80
C ILE A 487 22.21 29.04 -46.32
N LEU A 488 22.59 29.96 -45.42
CA LEU A 488 22.45 29.75 -43.97
C LEU A 488 21.00 29.54 -43.57
N SER A 489 20.06 30.27 -44.17
CA SER A 489 18.62 30.09 -43.93
C SER A 489 18.09 28.75 -44.47
N GLU A 490 18.59 28.27 -45.60
CA GLU A 490 18.20 26.98 -46.19
C GLU A 490 18.79 25.81 -45.39
N GLU A 491 20.06 25.90 -44.98
CA GLU A 491 20.71 24.91 -44.11
C GLU A 491 20.03 24.85 -42.75
N ASN A 492 19.73 25.99 -42.11
CA ASN A 492 19.03 26.02 -40.84
C ASN A 492 17.63 25.41 -40.94
N LYS A 493 16.88 25.68 -42.01
CA LYS A 493 15.57 25.04 -42.26
C LYS A 493 15.69 23.54 -42.51
N THR A 494 16.69 23.12 -43.28
CA THR A 494 16.94 21.70 -43.56
C THR A 494 17.29 20.96 -42.29
N LEU A 495 18.12 21.57 -41.43
CA LEU A 495 18.51 21.02 -40.15
C LEU A 495 17.35 21.04 -39.15
N GLU A 496 16.54 22.10 -39.11
CA GLU A 496 15.31 22.16 -38.32
C GLU A 496 14.33 21.04 -38.75
N LEU A 497 14.12 20.87 -40.05
CA LEU A 497 13.30 19.77 -40.59
C LEU A 497 13.89 18.40 -40.27
N ALA A 498 15.20 18.21 -40.39
CA ALA A 498 15.87 16.97 -40.01
C ALA A 498 15.72 16.69 -38.50
N THR A 499 15.84 17.70 -37.65
CA THR A 499 15.61 17.58 -36.20
C THR A 499 14.14 17.30 -35.86
N LEU A 500 13.20 17.86 -36.62
CA LEU A 500 11.76 17.65 -36.44
C LEU A 500 11.32 16.26 -36.93
N GLU A 501 11.79 15.84 -38.09
CA GLU A 501 11.56 14.51 -38.67
C GLU A 501 12.16 13.44 -37.77
N THR A 502 13.38 13.63 -37.28
CA THR A 502 13.97 12.73 -36.28
C THR A 502 13.17 12.73 -34.99
N THR A 503 12.68 13.86 -34.50
CA THR A 503 11.82 13.92 -33.30
C THR A 503 10.50 13.18 -33.51
N TYR A 504 9.90 13.30 -34.70
CA TYR A 504 8.66 12.63 -35.07
C TYR A 504 8.85 11.11 -35.16
N ASP A 505 9.89 10.66 -35.85
CA ASP A 505 10.25 9.25 -35.96
C ASP A 505 10.59 8.66 -34.59
N LEU A 506 11.27 9.42 -33.73
CA LEU A 506 11.54 9.01 -32.35
C LEU A 506 10.25 8.82 -31.56
N LYS A 507 9.32 9.78 -31.66
CA LYS A 507 8.03 9.70 -30.97
C LYS A 507 7.19 8.52 -31.45
N ASN A 508 7.32 8.12 -32.71
CA ASN A 508 6.68 6.92 -33.24
C ASN A 508 7.33 5.64 -32.69
N LYS A 509 8.67 5.56 -32.67
CA LYS A 509 9.39 4.44 -32.04
C LYS A 509 9.13 4.33 -30.54
N GLU A 510 9.06 5.45 -29.82
CA GLU A 510 8.69 5.48 -28.39
C GLU A 510 7.29 4.92 -28.15
N LYS A 511 6.31 5.28 -29.00
CA LYS A 511 4.96 4.70 -28.93
C LYS A 511 4.97 3.19 -29.18
N GLU A 512 5.75 2.74 -30.16
CA GLU A 512 5.88 1.30 -30.45
C GLU A 512 6.52 0.54 -29.29
N LEU A 513 7.59 1.08 -28.71
CA LEU A 513 8.22 0.53 -27.50
C LEU A 513 7.28 0.54 -26.29
N ALA A 514 6.49 1.60 -26.11
CA ALA A 514 5.48 1.66 -25.06
C ALA A 514 4.40 0.59 -25.24
N LEU A 515 3.95 0.35 -26.48
CA LEU A 515 3.01 -0.72 -26.81
C LEU A 515 3.61 -2.09 -26.49
N LEU A 516 4.87 -2.32 -26.88
CA LEU A 516 5.58 -3.57 -26.61
C LEU A 516 5.77 -3.81 -25.10
N ASN A 517 6.14 -2.77 -24.34
CA ASN A 517 6.26 -2.84 -22.89
C ASN A 517 4.92 -3.12 -22.21
N LEU A 518 3.83 -2.54 -22.71
CA LEU A 518 2.49 -2.79 -22.21
C LEU A 518 2.04 -4.23 -22.51
N GLN A 519 2.34 -4.75 -23.70
CA GLN A 519 2.15 -6.17 -24.03
C GLN A 519 2.95 -7.08 -23.09
N LYS A 520 4.23 -6.75 -22.84
CA LYS A 520 5.07 -7.51 -21.90
C LYS A 520 4.49 -7.53 -20.49
N LYS A 521 4.05 -6.37 -19.97
CA LYS A 521 3.41 -6.27 -18.64
C LYS A 521 2.11 -7.06 -18.57
N ASN A 522 1.30 -7.05 -19.64
CA ASN A 522 0.09 -7.85 -19.72
C ASN A 522 0.42 -9.36 -19.70
N ASN A 523 1.46 -9.78 -20.42
CA ASN A 523 1.95 -11.17 -20.39
C ASN A 523 2.44 -11.57 -19.00
N GLU A 524 3.17 -10.71 -18.30
CA GLU A 524 3.58 -10.95 -16.91
C GLU A 524 2.38 -11.10 -15.96
N GLN A 525 1.33 -10.27 -16.14
CA GLN A 525 0.08 -10.40 -15.38
C GLN A 525 -0.65 -11.72 -15.68
N ILE A 526 -0.71 -12.13 -16.95
CA ILE A 526 -1.30 -13.42 -17.36
C ILE A 526 -0.53 -14.57 -16.70
N ILE A 527 0.81 -14.53 -16.72
CA ILE A 527 1.64 -15.54 -16.05
C ILE A 527 1.35 -15.59 -14.55
N ALA A 528 1.24 -14.44 -13.87
CA ALA A 528 0.91 -14.38 -12.45
C ALA A 528 -0.50 -14.93 -12.13
N LEU A 529 -1.49 -14.66 -12.99
CA LEU A 529 -2.85 -15.18 -12.88
C LEU A 529 -2.90 -16.70 -13.08
N ASN A 530 -2.15 -17.20 -14.05
CA ASN A 530 -1.99 -18.64 -14.29
C ASN A 530 -1.33 -19.31 -13.09
N GLN A 531 -0.28 -18.70 -12.52
CA GLN A 531 0.37 -19.22 -11.32
C GLN A 531 -0.61 -19.33 -10.15
N LYS A 532 -1.42 -18.30 -9.90
CA LYS A 532 -2.45 -18.30 -8.86
C LYS A 532 -3.53 -19.37 -9.10
N THR A 533 -3.89 -19.59 -10.36
CA THR A 533 -4.83 -20.64 -10.77
C THR A 533 -4.25 -22.03 -10.50
N ILE A 534 -2.98 -22.26 -10.85
CA ILE A 534 -2.24 -23.50 -10.56
C ILE A 534 -2.18 -23.74 -9.04
N ASP A 535 -1.87 -22.72 -8.24
CA ASP A 535 -1.84 -22.83 -6.78
C ASP A 535 -3.23 -23.18 -6.21
N SER A 536 -4.30 -22.57 -6.73
CA SER A 536 -5.68 -22.90 -6.34
C SER A 536 -6.05 -24.34 -6.71
N GLN A 537 -5.66 -24.80 -7.90
CA GLN A 537 -5.86 -26.19 -8.33
C GLN A 537 -5.09 -27.16 -7.42
N ARG A 538 -3.83 -26.85 -7.09
CA ARG A 538 -3.01 -27.64 -6.16
C ARG A 538 -3.66 -27.77 -4.79
N ASN A 539 -4.17 -26.66 -4.24
CA ASN A 539 -4.86 -26.66 -2.94
C ASN A 539 -6.16 -27.47 -2.99
N THR A 540 -6.92 -27.37 -4.09
CA THR A 540 -8.14 -28.18 -4.29
C THR A 540 -7.81 -29.67 -4.32
N LEU A 541 -6.74 -30.07 -5.01
CA LEU A 541 -6.26 -31.46 -5.04
C LEU A 541 -5.84 -31.95 -3.65
N ILE A 542 -5.17 -31.11 -2.85
CA ILE A 542 -4.80 -31.45 -1.47
C ILE A 542 -6.05 -31.70 -0.61
N VAL A 543 -7.07 -30.84 -0.70
CA VAL A 543 -8.32 -31.01 0.04
C VAL A 543 -9.03 -32.31 -0.36
N LEU A 544 -9.09 -32.61 -1.67
CA LEU A 544 -9.66 -33.87 -2.16
C LEU A 544 -8.88 -35.09 -1.63
N ALA A 545 -7.56 -35.04 -1.63
CA ALA A 545 -6.72 -36.12 -1.08
C ALA A 545 -6.98 -36.34 0.42
N ILE A 546 -7.10 -35.27 1.20
CA ILE A 546 -7.48 -35.36 2.63
C ILE A 546 -8.87 -35.99 2.78
N GLY A 547 -9.84 -35.60 1.96
CA GLY A 547 -11.18 -36.18 1.96
C GLY A 547 -11.17 -37.69 1.68
N ILE A 548 -10.38 -38.14 0.70
CA ILE A 548 -10.20 -39.56 0.39
C ILE A 548 -9.56 -40.30 1.57
N ILE A 549 -8.53 -39.73 2.19
CA ILE A 549 -7.89 -40.32 3.38
C ILE A 549 -8.90 -40.46 4.53
N LEU A 550 -9.72 -39.45 4.78
CA LEU A 550 -10.77 -39.50 5.80
C LEU A 550 -11.82 -40.58 5.49
N LEU A 551 -12.21 -40.75 4.23
CA LEU A 551 -13.11 -41.84 3.81
C LEU A 551 -12.49 -43.22 4.03
N ILE A 552 -11.19 -43.38 3.77
CA ILE A 552 -10.47 -44.63 4.04
C ILE A 552 -10.44 -44.92 5.54
N ILE A 553 -10.16 -43.90 6.36
CA ILE A 553 -10.17 -44.02 7.84
C ILE A 553 -11.58 -44.39 8.32
N LEU A 554 -12.61 -43.71 7.82
CA LEU A 554 -14.00 -43.98 8.19
C LEU A 554 -14.41 -45.41 7.79
N SER A 555 -14.06 -45.83 6.58
CA SER A 555 -14.29 -47.19 6.09
C SER A 555 -13.59 -48.21 6.97
N TYR A 556 -12.35 -47.95 7.39
CA TYR A 556 -11.62 -48.79 8.32
C TYR A 556 -12.30 -48.87 9.70
N ILE A 557 -12.78 -47.74 10.23
CA ILE A 557 -13.54 -47.69 11.50
C ILE A 557 -14.83 -48.52 11.38
N ILE A 558 -15.59 -48.35 10.30
CA ILE A 558 -16.81 -49.11 10.02
C ILE A 558 -16.47 -50.60 9.92
N PHE A 559 -15.42 -50.97 9.20
CA PHE A 559 -14.97 -52.36 9.11
C PHE A 559 -14.61 -52.94 10.48
N ARG A 560 -13.87 -52.20 11.32
CA ARG A 560 -13.56 -52.59 12.70
C ARG A 560 -14.83 -52.75 13.54
N TYR A 561 -15.76 -51.81 13.43
CA TYR A 561 -17.04 -51.85 14.11
C TYR A 561 -17.86 -53.08 13.68
N LEU A 562 -17.96 -53.35 12.37
CA LEU A 562 -18.64 -54.53 11.83
C LEU A 562 -17.99 -55.83 12.31
N LYS A 563 -16.66 -55.90 12.34
CA LYS A 563 -15.92 -57.08 12.84
C LYS A 563 -16.13 -57.32 14.34
N VAL A 564 -16.21 -56.26 15.14
CA VAL A 564 -16.56 -56.37 16.57
C VAL A 564 -18.01 -56.81 16.69
N LYS A 565 -18.93 -56.17 15.95
CA LYS A 565 -20.36 -56.50 15.94
C LYS A 565 -20.62 -57.95 15.56
N THR A 566 -19.91 -58.50 14.57
CA THR A 566 -20.06 -59.92 14.21
C THR A 566 -19.56 -60.86 15.30
N LYS A 567 -18.44 -60.54 15.97
CA LYS A 567 -17.96 -61.30 17.14
C LYS A 567 -18.96 -61.23 18.30
N THR A 568 -19.46 -60.03 18.61
CA THR A 568 -20.48 -59.83 19.64
C THR A 568 -21.78 -60.54 19.28
N ASN A 569 -22.19 -60.56 18.01
CA ASN A 569 -23.38 -61.28 17.56
C ASN A 569 -23.21 -62.81 17.62
N LEU A 570 -22.00 -63.33 17.39
CA LEU A 570 -21.69 -64.74 17.61
C LEU A 570 -21.76 -65.10 19.08
N GLN A 571 -21.16 -64.26 19.95
CA GLN A 571 -21.28 -64.39 21.40
C GLN A 571 -22.74 -64.24 21.85
N LEU A 572 -23.50 -63.36 21.21
CA LEU A 572 -24.93 -63.17 21.47
C LEU A 572 -25.74 -64.39 21.05
N ARG A 573 -25.35 -65.07 19.96
CA ARG A 573 -25.99 -66.33 19.54
C ARG A 573 -25.66 -67.48 20.48
N GLU A 574 -24.40 -67.57 20.90
CA GLU A 574 -23.97 -68.57 21.89
C GLU A 574 -24.63 -68.33 23.24
N LEU A 575 -24.71 -67.07 23.67
CA LEU A 575 -25.49 -66.65 24.83
C LEU A 575 -26.98 -66.86 24.63
N ASN A 576 -27.54 -66.63 23.44
CA ASN A 576 -28.95 -66.92 23.14
C ASN A 576 -29.22 -68.43 23.20
N ASN A 577 -28.30 -69.27 22.76
CA ASN A 577 -28.43 -70.73 22.88
C ASN A 577 -28.32 -71.16 24.35
N GLN A 578 -27.41 -70.56 25.14
CA GLN A 578 -27.36 -70.77 26.59
C GLN A 578 -28.61 -70.26 27.29
N ILE A 579 -29.16 -69.12 26.84
CA ILE A 579 -30.45 -68.58 27.28
C ILE A 579 -31.57 -69.54 26.87
N GLN A 580 -31.49 -70.21 25.72
CA GLN A 580 -32.50 -71.15 25.25
C GLN A 580 -32.47 -72.47 26.05
N GLU A 581 -31.29 -73.01 26.36
CA GLU A 581 -31.14 -74.12 27.31
C GLU A 581 -31.62 -73.72 28.71
N LYS A 582 -31.24 -72.51 29.17
CA LYS A 582 -31.77 -71.93 30.42
C LYS A 582 -33.28 -71.68 30.34
N GLN A 583 -33.85 -71.39 29.18
CA GLN A 583 -35.28 -71.18 28.96
C GLN A 583 -36.04 -72.49 29.01
N GLU A 584 -35.47 -73.61 28.59
CA GLU A 584 -36.06 -74.95 28.77
C GLU A 584 -36.02 -75.37 30.25
N GLU A 585 -34.92 -75.08 30.95
CA GLU A 585 -34.78 -75.27 32.41
C GLU A 585 -35.74 -74.35 33.19
N ILE A 586 -35.87 -73.09 32.77
CA ILE A 586 -36.82 -72.10 33.28
C ILE A 586 -38.25 -72.47 32.87
N LEU A 587 -38.52 -73.15 31.76
CA LEU A 587 -39.88 -73.54 31.37
C LEU A 587 -40.46 -74.59 32.32
N ALA A 588 -39.63 -75.55 32.75
CA ALA A 588 -40.00 -76.54 33.75
C ALA A 588 -40.23 -75.89 35.14
N GLN A 589 -39.37 -74.95 35.54
CA GLN A 589 -39.56 -74.15 36.77
C GLN A 589 -40.72 -73.16 36.64
N SER A 590 -40.98 -72.67 35.42
CA SER A 590 -42.05 -71.77 35.08
C SER A 590 -43.38 -72.49 35.02
N GLU A 591 -43.49 -73.81 34.81
CA GLU A 591 -44.79 -74.49 34.90
C GLU A 591 -45.27 -74.57 36.37
N GLU A 592 -44.35 -74.82 37.31
CA GLU A 592 -44.60 -74.76 38.75
C GLU A 592 -44.77 -73.31 39.27
N LEU A 593 -43.96 -72.37 38.78
CA LEU A 593 -44.07 -70.96 39.14
C LEU A 593 -45.26 -70.29 38.45
N LYS A 594 -45.72 -70.75 37.28
CA LYS A 594 -46.89 -70.22 36.56
C LYS A 594 -48.18 -70.53 37.29
N GLU A 595 -48.35 -71.68 37.94
CA GLU A 595 -49.51 -71.86 38.85
C GLU A 595 -49.49 -70.89 40.05
N ALA A 596 -48.31 -70.51 40.55
CA ALA A 596 -48.14 -69.61 41.70
C ALA A 596 -48.05 -68.10 41.32
N ASN A 597 -47.66 -67.78 40.09
CA ASN A 597 -47.34 -66.44 39.57
C ASN A 597 -48.38 -65.98 38.52
N ASP A 598 -49.15 -66.88 37.90
CA ASP A 598 -50.43 -66.53 37.26
C ASP A 598 -51.40 -65.95 38.30
N GLN A 599 -51.29 -66.35 39.58
CA GLN A 599 -52.10 -65.79 40.66
C GLN A 599 -51.62 -64.41 41.18
N VAL A 600 -50.36 -64.04 40.98
CA VAL A 600 -49.75 -62.86 41.63
C VAL A 600 -49.20 -61.82 40.64
N HIS A 601 -48.89 -62.20 39.40
CA HIS A 601 -48.12 -61.35 38.47
C HIS A 601 -48.68 -61.24 37.06
N GLU A 602 -49.64 -62.09 36.70
CA GLU A 602 -50.72 -61.63 35.80
C GLU A 602 -51.33 -60.31 36.37
N LEU A 603 -51.42 -60.20 37.68
CA LEU A 603 -51.87 -59.02 38.40
C LEU A 603 -50.89 -57.83 38.32
N ASN A 604 -49.58 -58.04 38.50
CA ASN A 604 -48.61 -56.95 38.65
C ASN A 604 -47.82 -56.56 37.38
N GLN A 605 -47.48 -57.49 36.47
CA GLN A 605 -46.73 -57.15 35.25
C GLN A 605 -47.62 -56.59 34.13
N PHE A 606 -48.90 -56.98 34.08
CA PHE A 606 -49.90 -56.28 33.26
C PHE A 606 -50.06 -54.81 33.72
N LEU A 607 -50.03 -54.57 35.04
CA LEU A 607 -50.07 -53.23 35.62
C LEU A 607 -48.80 -52.43 35.30
N GLU A 608 -47.60 -52.94 35.54
CA GLU A 608 -46.36 -52.15 35.40
C GLU A 608 -45.95 -51.87 33.95
N LYS A 609 -46.17 -52.80 33.00
CA LYS A 609 -45.91 -52.56 31.57
C LYS A 609 -46.93 -51.60 30.97
N ARG A 610 -48.21 -51.72 31.35
CA ARG A 610 -49.25 -50.76 30.94
C ARG A 610 -49.03 -49.39 31.57
N VAL A 611 -48.53 -49.33 32.80
CA VAL A 611 -48.17 -48.07 33.46
C VAL A 611 -47.01 -47.39 32.71
N LYS A 612 -45.91 -48.08 32.37
CA LYS A 612 -44.78 -47.40 31.70
C LYS A 612 -45.05 -47.00 30.25
N GLU A 613 -45.78 -47.80 29.47
CA GLU A 613 -46.23 -47.43 28.12
C GLU A 613 -47.30 -46.31 28.16
N ARG A 614 -48.20 -46.31 29.16
CA ARG A 614 -49.13 -45.19 29.39
C ARG A 614 -48.41 -43.93 29.82
N THR A 615 -47.36 -43.97 30.62
CA THR A 615 -46.70 -42.75 31.11
C THR A 615 -46.01 -41.98 29.98
N LEU A 616 -45.28 -42.67 29.10
CA LEU A 616 -44.65 -42.03 27.93
C LEU A 616 -45.67 -41.59 26.88
N ALA A 617 -46.74 -42.36 26.64
CA ALA A 617 -47.84 -41.93 25.78
C ALA A 617 -48.69 -40.80 26.41
N LEU A 618 -48.76 -40.70 27.75
CA LEU A 618 -49.43 -39.61 28.46
C LEU A 618 -48.62 -38.31 28.37
N GLU A 619 -47.30 -38.36 28.49
CA GLU A 619 -46.44 -37.15 28.39
C GLU A 619 -46.54 -36.51 26.99
N ASP A 620 -46.55 -37.31 25.92
CA ASP A 620 -46.76 -36.83 24.55
C ASP A 620 -48.20 -36.36 24.32
N ALA A 621 -49.22 -37.11 24.81
CA ALA A 621 -50.62 -36.71 24.68
C ALA A 621 -50.97 -35.45 25.50
N LEU A 622 -50.35 -35.24 26.67
CA LEU A 622 -50.55 -34.05 27.51
C LEU A 622 -49.99 -32.80 26.85
N SER A 623 -48.80 -32.88 26.24
CA SER A 623 -48.19 -31.79 25.46
C SER A 623 -49.01 -31.46 24.21
N GLU A 624 -49.53 -32.47 23.52
CA GLU A 624 -50.37 -32.29 22.34
C GLU A 624 -51.75 -31.68 22.67
N LEU A 625 -52.32 -32.03 23.82
CA LEU A 625 -53.59 -31.47 24.31
C LEU A 625 -53.48 -29.97 24.67
N ASP A 626 -52.41 -29.54 25.36
CA ASP A 626 -52.21 -28.12 25.69
C ASP A 626 -51.98 -27.27 24.42
N HIS A 627 -51.28 -27.80 23.41
CA HIS A 627 -51.14 -27.16 22.10
C HIS A 627 -52.44 -27.16 21.27
N PHE A 628 -53.30 -28.17 21.45
CA PHE A 628 -54.62 -28.22 20.81
C PHE A 628 -55.52 -27.09 21.31
N PHE A 629 -55.59 -26.85 22.63
CA PHE A 629 -56.43 -25.79 23.18
C PHE A 629 -56.01 -24.38 22.74
N TYR A 630 -54.71 -24.12 22.62
CA TYR A 630 -54.20 -22.85 22.09
C TYR A 630 -54.65 -22.61 20.65
N ARG A 631 -54.42 -23.60 19.77
CA ARG A 631 -54.78 -23.52 18.35
C ARG A 631 -56.28 -23.41 18.14
N ALA A 632 -57.06 -24.29 18.78
CA ALA A 632 -58.52 -24.26 18.67
C ALA A 632 -59.10 -22.91 19.10
N SER A 633 -58.61 -22.34 20.21
CA SER A 633 -59.08 -21.03 20.68
C SER A 633 -58.69 -19.89 19.75
N HIS A 634 -57.51 -19.93 19.13
CA HIS A 634 -57.06 -18.94 18.17
C HIS A 634 -57.92 -19.00 16.89
N ASP A 635 -58.16 -20.20 16.38
CA ASP A 635 -58.88 -20.42 15.12
C ASP A 635 -60.38 -20.12 15.25
N PHE A 636 -60.98 -20.28 16.43
CA PHE A 636 -62.37 -19.85 16.67
C PHE A 636 -62.55 -18.33 16.73
N ARG A 637 -61.51 -17.56 17.07
CA ARG A 637 -61.65 -16.10 17.26
C ARG A 637 -62.02 -15.36 15.97
N GLY A 638 -61.44 -15.76 14.84
CA GLY A 638 -61.71 -15.19 13.52
C GLY A 638 -63.19 -15.27 13.12
N PRO A 639 -63.77 -16.48 12.98
CA PRO A 639 -65.18 -16.64 12.61
C PRO A 639 -66.13 -16.02 13.64
N LEU A 640 -65.79 -16.06 14.93
CA LEU A 640 -66.62 -15.44 15.97
C LEU A 640 -66.68 -13.91 15.84
N THR A 641 -65.53 -13.27 15.58
CA THR A 641 -65.46 -11.81 15.37
C THR A 641 -66.29 -11.39 14.15
N THR A 642 -66.23 -12.17 13.06
CA THR A 642 -67.06 -11.96 11.87
C THR A 642 -68.55 -12.09 12.19
N LEU A 643 -68.95 -13.11 12.96
CA LEU A 643 -70.35 -13.27 13.39
C LEU A 643 -70.83 -12.10 14.26
N MET A 644 -70.01 -11.63 15.20
CA MET A 644 -70.32 -10.43 16.00
C MET A 644 -70.51 -9.20 15.11
N GLY A 645 -69.67 -9.02 14.10
CA GLY A 645 -69.77 -7.93 13.13
C GLY A 645 -71.05 -7.99 12.30
N LEU A 646 -71.41 -9.16 11.76
CA LEU A 646 -72.64 -9.37 11.00
C LEU A 646 -73.89 -9.11 11.85
N VAL A 647 -73.90 -9.60 13.10
CA VAL A 647 -75.00 -9.33 14.04
C VAL A 647 -75.06 -7.84 14.40
N GLY A 648 -73.91 -7.19 14.61
CA GLY A 648 -73.83 -5.74 14.83
C GLY A 648 -74.42 -4.92 13.68
N ILE A 649 -74.09 -5.27 12.42
CA ILE A 649 -74.64 -4.63 11.22
C ILE A 649 -76.16 -4.88 11.11
N SER A 650 -76.62 -6.10 11.43
CA SER A 650 -78.05 -6.44 11.36
C SER A 650 -78.93 -5.55 12.26
N LYS A 651 -78.40 -5.06 13.39
CA LYS A 651 -79.09 -4.12 14.30
C LYS A 651 -79.29 -2.71 13.71
N GLY A 652 -78.65 -2.40 12.58
CA GLY A 652 -78.82 -1.14 11.85
C GLY A 652 -79.93 -1.15 10.78
N TYR A 653 -80.57 -2.29 10.54
CA TYR A 653 -81.71 -2.44 9.61
C TYR A 653 -83.04 -2.52 10.37
N ASN A 654 -84.13 -2.04 9.78
CA ASN A 654 -85.49 -2.23 10.32
C ASN A 654 -85.93 -3.70 10.12
N LEU A 655 -85.55 -4.54 11.07
CA LEU A 655 -85.93 -5.96 11.14
C LEU A 655 -87.35 -6.11 11.70
N SER A 656 -88.07 -7.14 11.27
CA SER A 656 -89.34 -7.53 11.91
C SER A 656 -89.11 -7.94 13.37
N GLU A 657 -90.13 -7.83 14.22
CA GLU A 657 -89.98 -8.04 15.67
C GLU A 657 -89.46 -9.45 16.00
N ASP A 658 -89.91 -10.47 15.27
CA ASP A 658 -89.45 -11.85 15.43
C ASP A 658 -87.98 -12.02 14.99
N ALA A 659 -87.57 -11.37 13.90
CA ALA A 659 -86.18 -11.39 13.45
C ALA A 659 -85.27 -10.68 14.47
N SER A 660 -85.70 -9.55 15.04
CA SER A 660 -84.93 -8.80 16.03
C SER A 660 -84.73 -9.60 17.34
N LYS A 661 -85.75 -10.35 17.79
CA LYS A 661 -85.63 -11.27 18.94
C LYS A 661 -84.61 -12.38 18.67
N LEU A 662 -84.64 -12.97 17.47
CA LEU A 662 -83.66 -14.00 17.08
C LEU A 662 -82.24 -13.43 17.02
N PHE A 663 -82.02 -12.28 16.39
CA PHE A 663 -80.68 -11.67 16.30
C PHE A 663 -80.13 -11.26 17.67
N ASN A 664 -80.96 -10.81 18.60
CA ASN A 664 -80.52 -10.56 19.99
C ASN A 664 -80.14 -11.86 20.72
N GLN A 665 -80.85 -12.97 20.48
CA GLN A 665 -80.43 -14.27 21.02
C GLN A 665 -79.12 -14.74 20.39
N VAL A 666 -78.89 -14.50 19.10
CA VAL A 666 -77.60 -14.78 18.44
C VAL A 666 -76.50 -13.91 19.08
N ASP A 667 -76.70 -12.61 19.28
CA ASP A 667 -75.71 -11.72 19.94
C ASP A 667 -75.32 -12.22 21.34
N LEU A 668 -76.30 -12.58 22.17
CA LEU A 668 -76.06 -13.13 23.50
C LEU A 668 -75.31 -14.47 23.45
N THR A 669 -75.64 -15.32 22.48
CA THR A 669 -74.98 -16.63 22.31
C THR A 669 -73.53 -16.46 21.84
N VAL A 670 -73.28 -15.52 20.93
CA VAL A 670 -71.94 -15.22 20.42
C VAL A 670 -71.06 -14.61 21.53
N LYS A 671 -71.59 -13.73 22.39
CA LYS A 671 -70.86 -13.20 23.55
C LYS A 671 -70.52 -14.29 24.59
N LYS A 672 -71.43 -15.23 24.83
CA LYS A 672 -71.16 -16.39 25.70
C LYS A 672 -70.05 -17.28 25.14
N LEU A 673 -70.03 -17.49 23.82
CA LEU A 673 -68.97 -18.21 23.13
C LEU A 673 -67.62 -17.49 23.23
N ASP A 674 -67.57 -16.15 23.09
CA ASP A 674 -66.33 -15.38 23.25
C ASP A 674 -65.74 -15.54 24.67
N GLY A 675 -66.59 -15.45 25.69
CA GLY A 675 -66.19 -15.68 27.08
C GLY A 675 -65.65 -17.10 27.31
N MET A 676 -66.21 -18.10 26.63
CA MET A 676 -65.71 -19.49 26.67
C MET A 676 -64.31 -19.60 26.05
N VAL A 677 -64.12 -19.03 24.87
CA VAL A 677 -62.83 -19.04 24.17
C VAL A 677 -61.74 -18.35 25.00
N LYS A 678 -62.06 -17.25 25.68
CA LYS A 678 -61.11 -16.59 26.60
C LYS A 678 -60.73 -17.47 27.80
N LYS A 679 -61.70 -18.15 28.43
CA LYS A 679 -61.39 -19.10 29.53
C LYS A 679 -60.58 -20.30 29.03
N LEU A 680 -60.80 -20.78 27.80
CA LEU A 680 -59.99 -21.83 27.17
C LEU A 680 -58.54 -21.38 26.90
N GLN A 681 -58.33 -20.14 26.48
CA GLN A 681 -56.98 -19.60 26.32
C GLN A 681 -56.24 -19.50 27.65
N ALA A 682 -56.93 -19.13 28.72
CA ALA A 682 -56.32 -19.10 30.06
C ALA A 682 -55.83 -20.49 30.50
N VAL A 683 -56.48 -21.59 30.09
CA VAL A 683 -56.02 -22.96 30.37
C VAL A 683 -54.65 -23.22 29.75
N SER A 684 -54.44 -22.76 28.51
CA SER A 684 -53.16 -22.90 27.81
C SER A 684 -52.09 -21.96 28.37
N PHE A 685 -52.44 -20.70 28.64
CA PHE A 685 -51.52 -19.71 29.21
C PHE A 685 -50.96 -20.16 30.57
N LEU A 686 -51.77 -20.77 31.44
CA LEU A 686 -51.31 -21.33 32.72
C LEU A 686 -50.46 -22.61 32.57
N GLY A 687 -50.40 -23.22 31.37
CA GLY A 687 -49.54 -24.35 31.07
C GLY A 687 -48.05 -23.98 31.05
N ASP A 688 -47.72 -22.74 30.68
CA ASP A 688 -46.36 -22.31 30.38
C ASP A 688 -45.83 -21.30 31.41
N PHE A 689 -44.89 -21.71 32.27
CA PHE A 689 -44.46 -20.89 33.43
C PHE A 689 -43.68 -19.64 32.99
N GLU A 690 -42.98 -19.69 31.85
CA GLU A 690 -42.17 -18.58 31.33
C GLU A 690 -43.02 -17.36 30.91
N ASN A 691 -44.31 -17.54 30.65
CA ASN A 691 -45.22 -16.48 30.22
C ASN A 691 -45.92 -15.75 31.38
N LEU A 692 -45.76 -16.21 32.63
CA LEU A 692 -46.27 -15.49 33.80
C LEU A 692 -45.33 -14.31 34.11
N LYS A 693 -45.85 -13.07 34.00
CA LYS A 693 -45.11 -11.86 34.40
C LYS A 693 -44.58 -12.04 35.83
N SER A 694 -43.32 -11.66 36.06
CA SER A 694 -42.64 -11.77 37.35
C SER A 694 -43.51 -11.24 38.50
N PRO A 695 -43.40 -11.84 39.70
CA PRO A 695 -44.26 -11.47 40.82
C PRO A 695 -44.04 -10.00 41.17
N GLN A 696 -45.11 -9.32 41.57
CA GLN A 696 -45.14 -7.90 41.88
C GLN A 696 -45.55 -7.69 43.33
N THR A 697 -45.08 -6.62 43.95
CA THR A 697 -45.54 -6.24 45.29
C THR A 697 -46.97 -5.74 45.20
N LEU A 698 -47.92 -6.57 45.61
CA LEU A 698 -49.35 -6.29 45.56
C LEU A 698 -49.83 -5.77 46.90
N GLU A 699 -50.51 -4.62 46.90
CA GLU A 699 -51.28 -4.15 48.05
C GLU A 699 -52.58 -4.96 48.14
N MET A 700 -52.59 -5.98 49.00
CA MET A 700 -53.60 -7.05 48.94
C MET A 700 -55.03 -6.55 49.08
N GLU A 701 -55.28 -5.65 50.04
CA GLU A 701 -56.62 -5.10 50.24
C GLU A 701 -57.10 -4.30 49.03
N LYS A 702 -56.23 -3.48 48.43
CA LYS A 702 -56.55 -2.67 47.25
C LYS A 702 -56.83 -3.54 46.02
N GLU A 703 -55.97 -4.53 45.77
CA GLU A 703 -56.12 -5.43 44.62
C GLU A 703 -57.38 -6.31 44.75
N ILE A 704 -57.65 -6.86 45.93
CA ILE A 704 -58.87 -7.65 46.16
C ILE A 704 -60.13 -6.80 45.92
N ASN A 705 -60.14 -5.55 46.41
CA ASN A 705 -61.25 -4.63 46.19
C ASN A 705 -61.46 -4.34 44.69
N GLN A 706 -60.40 -4.02 43.95
CA GLN A 706 -60.48 -3.75 42.52
C GLN A 706 -61.04 -4.94 41.73
N ILE A 707 -60.56 -6.15 42.03
CA ILE A 707 -61.02 -7.38 41.36
C ILE A 707 -62.50 -7.63 41.66
N ALA A 708 -62.91 -7.47 42.92
CA ALA A 708 -64.30 -7.67 43.31
C ALA A 708 -65.24 -6.67 42.62
N ASP A 709 -64.86 -5.39 42.59
CA ASP A 709 -65.65 -4.32 41.94
C ASP A 709 -65.83 -4.57 40.43
N GLU A 710 -64.77 -4.99 39.74
CA GLU A 710 -64.83 -5.29 38.30
C GLU A 710 -65.78 -6.45 37.98
N VAL A 711 -65.72 -7.52 38.78
CA VAL A 711 -66.57 -8.70 38.60
C VAL A 711 -68.05 -8.33 38.85
N ILE A 712 -68.32 -7.62 39.94
CA ILE A 712 -69.68 -7.22 40.32
C ILE A 712 -70.28 -6.27 39.28
N LYS A 713 -69.50 -5.28 38.81
CA LYS A 713 -69.95 -4.34 37.78
C LYS A 713 -70.30 -5.06 36.48
N THR A 714 -69.44 -5.98 36.04
CA THR A 714 -69.65 -6.74 34.80
C THR A 714 -70.93 -7.58 34.87
N LYS A 715 -71.19 -8.25 36.00
CA LYS A 715 -72.40 -9.07 36.17
C LYS A 715 -73.67 -8.28 36.41
N SER A 716 -73.57 -7.06 36.92
CA SER A 716 -74.72 -6.17 37.10
C SER A 716 -75.24 -5.61 35.76
N ILE A 717 -74.40 -5.55 34.73
CA ILE A 717 -74.76 -5.09 33.37
C ILE A 717 -75.55 -6.16 32.60
N ASP A 718 -75.44 -7.44 32.97
CA ASP A 718 -76.20 -8.56 32.40
C ASP A 718 -77.70 -8.58 32.81
N GLY A 719 -78.19 -7.52 33.46
CA GLY A 719 -79.62 -7.31 33.77
C GLY A 719 -80.10 -7.83 35.12
N VAL A 720 -79.19 -8.34 35.97
CA VAL A 720 -79.50 -8.88 37.30
C VAL A 720 -78.85 -8.01 38.37
N LYS A 721 -79.65 -7.38 39.24
CA LYS A 721 -79.15 -6.62 40.40
C LYS A 721 -79.01 -7.54 41.60
N TYR A 722 -77.78 -7.72 42.07
CA TYR A 722 -77.49 -8.52 43.26
C TYR A 722 -77.49 -7.63 44.51
N ASN A 723 -78.16 -8.07 45.57
CA ASN A 723 -78.06 -7.46 46.89
C ASN A 723 -76.97 -8.19 47.67
N TYR A 724 -75.80 -7.57 47.88
CA TYR A 724 -74.63 -8.23 48.45
C TYR A 724 -73.97 -7.45 49.59
N ASP A 725 -73.32 -8.16 50.50
CA ASP A 725 -72.45 -7.66 51.56
C ASP A 725 -71.08 -8.34 51.41
N LEU A 726 -70.09 -7.56 50.96
CA LEU A 726 -68.73 -8.02 50.73
C LEU A 726 -67.85 -7.52 51.87
N ARG A 727 -67.24 -8.47 52.61
CA ARG A 727 -66.29 -8.17 53.67
C ARG A 727 -64.91 -8.62 53.25
N ILE A 728 -63.96 -7.70 53.21
CA ILE A 728 -62.57 -7.99 52.89
C ILE A 728 -61.75 -7.72 54.14
N ASN A 729 -61.10 -8.75 54.66
CA ASN A 729 -60.15 -8.60 55.76
C ASN A 729 -58.78 -9.03 55.28
N SER A 730 -57.85 -8.08 55.24
CA SER A 730 -56.45 -8.39 54.97
C SER A 730 -55.61 -8.09 56.20
N SER A 731 -55.04 -9.13 56.83
CA SER A 731 -54.08 -8.92 57.92
C SER A 731 -52.66 -8.62 57.39
N VAL A 732 -52.50 -8.57 56.06
CA VAL A 732 -51.22 -8.31 55.39
C VAL A 732 -51.38 -7.17 54.40
N LYS A 733 -50.50 -6.18 54.50
CA LYS A 733 -50.60 -4.95 53.70
C LYS A 733 -50.15 -5.16 52.26
N SER A 734 -48.96 -5.75 52.07
CA SER A 734 -48.42 -6.01 50.74
C SER A 734 -47.65 -7.34 50.67
N VAL A 735 -47.77 -8.06 49.56
CA VAL A 735 -47.10 -9.35 49.31
C VAL A 735 -46.53 -9.40 47.89
N LEU A 736 -45.32 -9.94 47.72
CA LEU A 736 -44.75 -10.22 46.40
C LEU A 736 -45.47 -11.43 45.79
N PHE A 737 -46.35 -11.21 44.82
CA PHE A 737 -47.21 -12.25 44.26
C PHE A 737 -47.55 -12.02 42.78
N TYR A 738 -48.10 -13.03 42.10
CA TYR A 738 -48.43 -12.96 40.68
C TYR A 738 -49.83 -12.34 40.47
N PRO A 739 -49.95 -11.13 39.89
CA PRO A 739 -51.24 -10.45 39.77
C PRO A 739 -52.26 -11.23 38.93
N VAL A 740 -51.79 -11.89 37.85
CA VAL A 740 -52.66 -12.67 36.95
C VAL A 740 -53.24 -13.92 37.64
N ILE A 741 -52.45 -14.58 38.49
CA ILE A 741 -52.91 -15.75 39.26
C ILE A 741 -53.96 -15.31 40.28
N LEU A 742 -53.70 -14.21 40.99
CA LEU A 742 -54.65 -13.61 41.93
C LEU A 742 -55.97 -13.25 41.24
N GLN A 743 -55.90 -12.58 40.08
CA GLN A 743 -57.06 -12.23 39.25
C GLN A 743 -57.88 -13.46 38.89
N ILE A 744 -57.26 -14.50 38.32
CA ILE A 744 -57.96 -15.71 37.86
C ILE A 744 -58.66 -16.40 39.03
N CYS A 745 -57.97 -16.55 40.16
CA CYS A 745 -58.51 -17.21 41.33
C CYS A 745 -59.70 -16.44 41.93
N LEU A 746 -59.51 -15.17 42.25
CA LEU A 746 -60.55 -14.38 42.91
C LEU A 746 -61.73 -14.09 41.97
N SER A 747 -61.49 -13.75 40.70
CA SER A 747 -62.59 -13.46 39.78
C SER A 747 -63.53 -14.64 39.58
N ASN A 748 -63.01 -15.87 39.46
CA ASN A 748 -63.85 -17.05 39.30
C ASN A 748 -64.54 -17.46 40.61
N LEU A 749 -63.88 -17.32 41.77
CA LEU A 749 -64.51 -17.62 43.06
C LEU A 749 -65.62 -16.62 43.38
N ILE A 750 -65.38 -15.33 43.21
CA ILE A 750 -66.40 -14.28 43.42
C ILE A 750 -67.54 -14.44 42.41
N GLU A 751 -67.24 -14.69 41.13
CA GLU A 751 -68.27 -14.96 40.11
C GLU A 751 -69.17 -16.14 40.53
N ASN A 752 -68.59 -17.22 41.06
CA ASN A 752 -69.35 -18.36 41.54
C ASN A 752 -70.20 -18.03 42.76
N SER A 753 -69.65 -17.27 43.73
CA SER A 753 -70.39 -16.85 44.92
C SER A 753 -71.57 -15.92 44.60
N LEU A 754 -71.55 -15.23 43.46
CA LEU A 754 -72.68 -14.44 42.96
C LEU A 754 -73.69 -15.30 42.17
N VAL A 755 -73.20 -16.10 41.22
CA VAL A 755 -74.05 -16.87 40.28
C VAL A 755 -74.74 -18.05 40.96
N PHE A 756 -74.07 -18.71 41.91
CA PHE A 756 -74.57 -19.90 42.59
C PHE A 756 -75.08 -19.59 44.00
N ASN A 757 -75.78 -18.46 44.13
CA ASN A 757 -76.42 -18.04 45.36
C ASN A 757 -77.89 -17.76 45.11
N LYS A 758 -78.75 -18.28 46.00
CA LYS A 758 -80.21 -18.12 45.94
C LYS A 758 -80.77 -17.32 47.13
N SER A 759 -79.90 -16.83 48.00
CA SER A 759 -80.26 -16.05 49.19
C SER A 759 -80.63 -14.61 48.80
N ASP A 760 -81.59 -14.01 49.51
CA ASP A 760 -82.03 -12.63 49.27
C ASP A 760 -80.92 -11.58 49.52
N LYS A 761 -79.93 -11.95 50.35
CA LYS A 761 -78.71 -11.17 50.58
C LYS A 761 -77.50 -12.10 50.43
N ILE A 762 -76.65 -11.79 49.46
CA ILE A 762 -75.42 -12.53 49.16
C ILE A 762 -74.32 -12.03 50.08
N GLU A 763 -73.76 -12.90 50.91
CA GLU A 763 -72.67 -12.55 51.81
C GLU A 763 -71.39 -13.23 51.33
N ILE A 764 -70.37 -12.43 51.03
CA ILE A 764 -69.06 -12.91 50.59
C ILE A 764 -68.01 -12.34 51.55
N THR A 765 -67.19 -13.20 52.12
CA THR A 765 -66.05 -12.80 52.97
C THR A 765 -64.76 -13.27 52.33
N ILE A 766 -63.83 -12.35 52.12
CA ILE A 766 -62.51 -12.63 51.57
C ILE A 766 -61.48 -12.29 52.63
N ASP A 767 -60.73 -13.30 53.08
CA ASP A 767 -59.65 -13.13 54.04
C ASP A 767 -58.29 -13.41 53.40
N ALA A 768 -57.33 -12.50 53.61
CA ALA A 768 -55.95 -12.64 53.15
C ALA A 768 -54.98 -12.54 54.32
N LYS A 769 -54.15 -13.56 54.52
CA LYS A 769 -53.14 -13.59 55.59
C LYS A 769 -51.88 -14.32 55.17
N VAL A 770 -50.75 -13.96 55.78
CA VAL A 770 -49.47 -14.66 55.62
C VAL A 770 -49.12 -15.36 56.92
N LYS A 771 -48.79 -16.65 56.84
CA LYS A 771 -48.37 -17.46 57.98
C LYS A 771 -47.35 -18.50 57.52
N ASP A 772 -46.26 -18.68 58.28
CA ASP A 772 -45.22 -19.69 58.04
C ASP A 772 -44.72 -19.70 56.57
N ASP A 773 -44.41 -18.51 56.03
CA ASP A 773 -44.02 -18.27 54.64
C ASP A 773 -45.05 -18.74 53.58
N HIS A 774 -46.34 -18.78 53.93
CA HIS A 774 -47.41 -19.04 52.99
C HIS A 774 -48.44 -17.91 52.96
N LEU A 775 -48.87 -17.50 51.77
CA LEU A 775 -50.04 -16.66 51.56
C LEU A 775 -51.29 -17.53 51.53
N ILE A 776 -52.19 -17.29 52.49
CA ILE A 776 -53.47 -17.98 52.63
C ILE A 776 -54.58 -17.00 52.26
N LEU A 777 -55.32 -17.32 51.20
CA LEU A 777 -56.46 -16.58 50.68
C LEU A 777 -57.72 -17.41 50.80
N SER A 778 -58.69 -17.00 51.61
CA SER A 778 -59.98 -17.69 51.72
C SER A 778 -61.13 -16.84 51.22
N VAL A 779 -61.99 -17.43 50.38
CA VAL A 779 -63.25 -16.84 49.91
C VAL A 779 -64.38 -17.70 50.46
N LYS A 780 -65.21 -17.11 51.32
CA LYS A 780 -66.39 -17.74 51.93
C LYS A 780 -67.66 -17.08 51.40
N ASP A 781 -68.64 -17.89 51.02
CA ASP A 781 -69.97 -17.44 50.65
C ASP A 781 -71.08 -18.13 51.45
N ASN A 782 -72.29 -17.57 51.39
CA ASN A 782 -73.53 -18.15 51.90
C ASN A 782 -74.39 -18.77 50.77
N GLY A 783 -73.76 -19.25 49.69
CA GLY A 783 -74.43 -19.78 48.50
C GLY A 783 -75.08 -21.14 48.71
N ILE A 784 -75.49 -21.78 47.60
CA ILE A 784 -76.21 -23.07 47.64
C ILE A 784 -75.38 -24.25 48.18
N GLY A 785 -74.08 -24.05 48.40
CA GLY A 785 -73.15 -25.10 48.81
C GLY A 785 -72.91 -26.15 47.71
N ILE A 786 -71.99 -27.06 47.97
CA ILE A 786 -71.58 -28.13 47.05
C ILE A 786 -71.68 -29.45 47.83
N SER A 787 -72.39 -30.44 47.29
CA SER A 787 -72.56 -31.73 47.96
C SER A 787 -71.24 -32.49 48.02
N GLU A 788 -71.01 -33.20 49.13
CA GLU A 788 -69.75 -33.89 49.43
C GLU A 788 -69.32 -34.82 48.27
N ASP A 789 -70.27 -35.53 47.66
CA ASP A 789 -70.05 -36.45 46.53
C ASP A 789 -69.42 -35.81 45.29
N ILE A 790 -69.58 -34.49 45.11
CA ILE A 790 -69.07 -33.79 43.91
C ILE A 790 -67.98 -32.76 44.23
N GLN A 791 -67.63 -32.55 45.52
CA GLN A 791 -66.66 -31.52 45.93
C GLN A 791 -65.25 -31.74 45.37
N GLU A 792 -64.83 -32.98 45.14
CA GLU A 792 -63.55 -33.23 44.46
C GLU A 792 -63.66 -33.00 42.93
N GLU A 793 -64.80 -33.36 42.36
CA GLU A 793 -65.05 -33.29 40.92
C GLU A 793 -65.34 -31.87 40.41
N VAL A 794 -65.79 -30.93 41.26
CA VAL A 794 -66.12 -29.56 40.82
C VAL A 794 -64.93 -28.80 40.22
N PHE A 795 -63.71 -29.24 40.55
CA PHE A 795 -62.49 -28.68 39.99
C PHE A 795 -62.08 -29.35 38.67
N HIS A 796 -62.82 -30.33 38.15
CA HIS A 796 -62.55 -30.94 36.85
C HIS A 796 -63.02 -30.04 35.70
N MET A 797 -62.26 -30.06 34.60
CA MET A 797 -62.53 -29.25 33.42
C MET A 797 -63.91 -29.59 32.83
N PHE A 798 -64.71 -28.56 32.50
CA PHE A 798 -66.09 -28.66 31.97
C PHE A 798 -67.11 -29.31 32.92
N LYS A 799 -66.75 -29.62 34.17
CA LYS A 799 -67.71 -30.19 35.13
C LYS A 799 -68.71 -29.11 35.54
N ARG A 800 -69.99 -29.46 35.42
CA ARG A 800 -71.14 -28.65 35.86
C ARG A 800 -71.93 -29.48 36.86
N THR A 801 -72.21 -28.93 38.02
CA THR A 801 -72.89 -29.62 39.14
C THR A 801 -74.42 -29.68 38.97
N SER A 802 -74.98 -28.99 37.97
CA SER A 802 -76.38 -29.16 37.53
C SER A 802 -76.55 -28.83 36.05
N GLN A 803 -77.47 -29.52 35.34
CA GLN A 803 -77.76 -29.24 33.92
C GLN A 803 -78.29 -27.81 33.68
N THR A 804 -78.79 -27.14 34.72
CA THR A 804 -79.34 -25.77 34.68
C THR A 804 -78.31 -24.67 34.95
N SER A 805 -77.06 -25.01 35.31
CA SER A 805 -76.01 -24.03 35.62
C SER A 805 -75.47 -23.31 34.37
N THR A 806 -75.62 -22.01 34.17
CA THR A 806 -75.23 -21.35 32.90
C THR A 806 -73.73 -21.22 32.62
N GLY A 807 -72.86 -21.69 33.52
CA GLY A 807 -71.40 -21.58 33.39
C GLY A 807 -70.78 -22.71 32.56
N ASN A 808 -69.65 -22.42 31.92
CA ASN A 808 -68.97 -23.37 31.01
C ASN A 808 -68.14 -24.45 31.73
N GLY A 809 -68.22 -24.55 33.06
CA GLY A 809 -67.49 -25.56 33.86
C GLY A 809 -65.96 -25.39 33.90
N LEU A 810 -65.42 -24.27 33.41
CA LEU A 810 -63.96 -24.01 33.39
C LEU A 810 -63.46 -23.20 34.58
N GLY A 811 -64.34 -22.53 35.33
CA GLY A 811 -63.94 -21.55 36.35
C GLY A 811 -63.14 -22.15 37.50
N LEU A 812 -63.70 -23.12 38.24
CA LEU A 812 -63.02 -23.76 39.37
C LEU A 812 -61.80 -24.58 38.93
N TYR A 813 -61.86 -25.22 37.76
CA TYR A 813 -60.69 -25.86 37.16
C TYR A 813 -59.53 -24.87 36.96
N LEU A 814 -59.80 -23.66 36.46
CA LEU A 814 -58.78 -22.62 36.31
C LEU A 814 -58.22 -22.18 37.66
N VAL A 815 -59.04 -22.05 38.70
CA VAL A 815 -58.56 -21.75 40.06
C VAL A 815 -57.60 -22.84 40.53
N LYS A 816 -57.98 -24.12 40.43
CA LYS A 816 -57.11 -25.24 40.83
C LYS A 816 -55.83 -25.30 39.99
N LYS A 817 -55.92 -25.11 38.67
CA LYS A 817 -54.75 -25.10 37.78
C LYS A 817 -53.81 -23.93 38.11
N ALA A 818 -54.34 -22.73 38.36
CA ALA A 818 -53.57 -21.55 38.72
C ALA A 818 -52.91 -21.68 40.10
N THR A 819 -53.61 -22.25 41.09
CA THR A 819 -53.07 -22.50 42.42
C THR A 819 -51.94 -23.53 42.40
N ASN A 820 -52.16 -24.67 41.77
CA ASN A 820 -51.15 -25.72 41.64
C ASN A 820 -49.92 -25.24 40.86
N LYS A 821 -50.08 -24.30 39.91
CA LYS A 821 -48.96 -23.77 39.12
C LYS A 821 -47.91 -23.10 40.01
N LEU A 822 -48.31 -22.42 41.09
CA LEU A 822 -47.39 -21.84 42.08
C LEU A 822 -47.08 -22.80 43.23
N ASN A 823 -47.22 -24.11 43.01
CA ASN A 823 -47.10 -25.16 44.04
C ASN A 823 -48.00 -24.91 45.26
N GLY A 824 -49.10 -24.20 45.06
CA GLY A 824 -50.08 -23.94 46.10
C GLY A 824 -51.11 -25.06 46.22
N GLU A 825 -51.87 -25.03 47.30
CA GLU A 825 -52.96 -25.96 47.60
C GLU A 825 -54.30 -25.23 47.62
N ILE A 826 -55.36 -25.87 47.12
CA ILE A 826 -56.75 -25.39 47.25
C ILE A 826 -57.56 -26.37 48.08
N GLN A 827 -58.23 -25.84 49.10
CA GLN A 827 -59.12 -26.57 49.98
C GLN A 827 -60.54 -26.03 49.84
N LEU A 828 -61.51 -26.93 49.75
CA LEU A 828 -62.92 -26.61 49.77
C LEU A 828 -63.53 -27.19 51.04
N LYS A 829 -64.25 -26.34 51.78
CA LYS A 829 -65.19 -26.78 52.81
C LYS A 829 -66.56 -26.25 52.43
N SER A 830 -67.47 -27.13 52.07
CA SER A 830 -68.82 -26.76 51.67
C SER A 830 -69.82 -27.74 52.25
N ASP A 831 -71.02 -27.25 52.53
CA ASP A 831 -72.18 -28.05 52.87
C ASP A 831 -73.37 -27.45 52.12
N THR A 832 -74.21 -28.30 51.54
CA THR A 832 -75.42 -27.99 50.75
C THR A 832 -76.41 -27.02 51.40
N ARG A 833 -76.21 -26.66 52.67
CA ARG A 833 -77.07 -25.73 53.43
C ARG A 833 -76.37 -24.49 53.98
N ASN A 834 -75.03 -24.43 53.96
CA ASN A 834 -74.25 -23.41 54.69
C ASN A 834 -73.21 -22.67 53.82
N GLY A 835 -73.37 -22.71 52.49
CA GLY A 835 -72.46 -22.07 51.54
C GLY A 835 -71.11 -22.78 51.40
N SER A 836 -70.17 -22.11 50.74
CA SER A 836 -68.86 -22.68 50.42
C SER A 836 -67.72 -21.80 50.92
N THR A 837 -66.66 -22.41 51.43
CA THR A 837 -65.39 -21.75 51.73
C THR A 837 -64.28 -22.39 50.93
N PHE A 838 -63.70 -21.62 50.02
CA PHE A 838 -62.51 -21.98 49.26
C PHE A 838 -61.29 -21.33 49.91
N THR A 839 -60.29 -22.11 50.27
CA THR A 839 -59.02 -21.63 50.87
C THR A 839 -57.86 -22.00 49.96
N LEU A 840 -57.15 -21.01 49.46
CA LEU A 840 -55.97 -21.13 48.62
C LEU A 840 -54.73 -20.85 49.46
N ILE A 841 -53.72 -21.71 49.38
CA ILE A 841 -52.49 -21.64 50.18
C ILE A 841 -51.31 -21.63 49.21
N PHE A 842 -50.47 -20.60 49.25
CA PHE A 842 -49.35 -20.41 48.33
C PHE A 842 -48.03 -20.24 49.07
N PRO A 843 -46.95 -20.96 48.74
CA PRO A 843 -45.63 -20.75 49.33
C PRO A 843 -44.98 -19.43 48.85
N LEU A 844 -44.34 -18.67 49.76
CA LEU A 844 -43.74 -17.35 49.52
C LEU A 844 -42.19 -17.34 49.48
N THR A 845 -41.50 -18.30 50.08
CA THR A 845 -40.03 -18.42 50.05
C THR A 845 -39.62 -19.66 49.24
N GLY A 846 -38.81 -19.48 48.19
CA GLY A 846 -38.40 -20.55 47.25
C GLY A 846 -38.74 -20.30 45.77
N ILE A 847 -39.09 -19.08 45.39
CA ILE A 847 -39.22 -18.68 43.98
C ILE A 847 -37.83 -18.27 43.45
N GLU A 848 -36.93 -19.24 43.23
CA GLU A 848 -35.75 -19.03 42.39
C GLU A 848 -36.01 -19.53 40.95
N PRO A 849 -35.74 -18.73 39.91
CA PRO A 849 -35.61 -19.22 38.56
C PRO A 849 -34.21 -19.86 38.38
N ASN A 850 -34.18 -21.18 38.27
CA ASN A 850 -33.08 -22.04 37.78
C ASN A 850 -31.74 -22.03 38.55
N SER A 851 -31.45 -23.11 39.28
CA SER A 851 -30.06 -23.54 39.49
C SER A 851 -29.66 -24.62 38.47
N LYS A 852 -28.53 -24.42 37.78
CA LYS A 852 -27.82 -25.48 37.03
C LYS A 852 -26.34 -25.46 37.39
N ARG A 853 -25.82 -26.55 37.98
CA ARG A 853 -24.48 -27.11 37.67
C ARG A 853 -24.17 -28.42 38.39
N VAL A 854 -23.39 -29.27 37.72
CA VAL A 854 -22.71 -30.46 38.26
C VAL A 854 -21.47 -30.08 39.10
N SER A 855 -21.35 -30.71 40.28
CA SER A 855 -20.17 -31.04 41.15
C SER A 855 -19.06 -30.02 41.51
N LYS A 856 -18.75 -29.87 42.81
CA LYS A 856 -17.43 -30.20 43.45
C LYS A 856 -17.43 -29.98 44.98
N LYS A 857 -16.72 -30.87 45.70
CA LYS A 857 -16.33 -30.77 47.13
C LYS A 857 -15.44 -29.53 47.42
N ILE A 858 -15.58 -28.91 48.60
CA ILE A 858 -14.48 -28.37 49.42
C ILE A 858 -14.75 -28.71 50.90
N HIS A 859 -13.66 -28.97 51.61
CA HIS A 859 -13.47 -29.50 52.97
C HIS A 859 -13.26 -28.36 53.99
N ILE A 860 -13.60 -28.61 55.29
CA ILE A 860 -13.00 -28.06 56.55
C ILE A 860 -13.30 -26.56 56.82
N SER A 861 -13.54 -26.00 58.01
CA SER A 861 -13.65 -26.28 59.47
C SER A 861 -14.66 -25.20 60.00
N GLU A 862 -15.20 -25.12 61.22
CA GLU A 862 -14.72 -25.35 62.58
C GLU A 862 -15.94 -25.12 63.52
N TYR A 863 -16.03 -25.95 64.57
CA TYR A 863 -16.96 -25.94 65.73
C TYR A 863 -18.45 -26.27 65.54
#